data_AF-A0A370C9F3-F1
#
_entry.id   AF-A0A370C9F3-F1
#
_cell.length_a   1.000
_cell.length_b   1.000
_cell.length_c   1.000
_cell.angle_alpha   90.00
_cell.angle_beta   90.00
_cell.angle_gamma   90.00
#
_symmetry.space_group_name_H-M   'P 1'
#
loop_
_entity.id
_entity.type
_entity.pdbx_description
1 polymer ?
#
loop_
_entity_poly.entity_id
_entity_poly.type
_entity_poly.pdbx_seq_one_letter_code
_entity_poly.pdbx_strand_id
1 'polypeptide(L)'
;MSPAISGALEVPAFQRAYVSKSHGDGLEFATIKVPTYSADEILVKIMFSGVCHTDFHAWKGHWPVKPKDNLVGGHEGAGIVVALGEDVTDISIGDRVGVQWVNRTCGACEFCSRDSQPLCPHIQLSGYTVDGTFQQYCVCKAENAVRIPPDIPLDQAAPILCAGLTVYKALKECSLKPGELVAIAGAGGGLGTLACQFAKACGYRVLAISAGESKRRMCIKNLGVDCFVDYKASSNLIEEVKGITEGGPNAVIVVSSTTKPFDEAIHYVRPRGTIVAVGLPPGCMNADIFTIVLRNITIKGSYVGNRYETEAALEIASRSGIIAPYKLLDARELPKVYERMDKGMEGRAVLRISGDEVISSPVSLTPQLQPQFRPDEFNVGTRLAYRLEELGVTDYFAVPGDFNLGLLDEILKNRSIRMIGCCTELNAGYAADGYARSSPGKVAVVFITFMVGGLSLINAIAGAYSEGLRVVVISGCPPQKTFRDERLVHHTLGTKNKDQVLRMFKEVTALSVRITSEHEPAEALDNAIRCCLEASRPVYIEIPTDIAQEPCESPGSLLINISRRFEMSHALNVVDAIIKCWNAVKKPVLLVGAHARQALLPDMLVSLIDKLGCPVLVQPDAKSLVPEDHHHFLGTFWSSASEQKCHKTFKASDLWIMVGCRWTDYHTLGCLDMEKETHRILDLQDGFVTTPSGESFAGIPLNELINVITQSDIHHKEITIPNGVVQTTKVKRATIETSSLSLSSILSGIQDMIKSENSVIADTGDSWFNAQMIKLPWGADYQMQMVYGSIGWSLPATLGYQLGRPDQRTILMIGDGSFRMTCQELSTMISLRLNPIIFVFNNLGYAIETAIHDGPYNYYTNWNYASFANSLCSPFHAVYNNPYFDHNIAENCSNPPMFSAQIKTTADLMIALKRAEREPKKLAFLECCIDPSDISSSLRRFGLAVGAGGKEGENGYTDNNS
;
A
#
# COMPACT_ATOMS: atom_id res chain seq x y z
N MET A 1 21.98 0.01 -42.61
CA MET A 1 21.28 1.31 -42.50
C MET A 1 19.81 1.00 -42.29
N SER A 2 19.39 0.92 -41.03
CA SER A 2 17.98 0.74 -40.65
C SER A 2 17.37 2.12 -40.38
N PRO A 3 16.15 2.41 -40.83
CA PRO A 3 15.51 3.70 -40.59
C PRO A 3 15.09 3.81 -39.12
N ALA A 4 15.38 4.97 -38.53
CA ALA A 4 15.00 5.33 -37.18
C ALA A 4 13.46 5.35 -37.03
N ILE A 5 12.98 4.72 -35.96
CA ILE A 5 11.57 4.79 -35.54
C ILE A 5 11.34 6.22 -35.01
N SER A 6 10.63 7.04 -35.79
CA SER A 6 10.19 8.37 -35.38
C SER A 6 8.86 8.27 -34.63
N GLY A 7 8.94 8.10 -33.32
CA GLY A 7 7.82 8.29 -32.39
C GLY A 7 7.92 9.66 -31.72
N ALA A 8 7.95 10.75 -32.48
CA ALA A 8 7.94 12.09 -31.91
C ALA A 8 6.56 12.38 -31.32
N LEU A 9 6.47 12.58 -30.00
CA LEU A 9 5.28 13.14 -29.36
C LEU A 9 5.02 14.52 -29.99
N GLU A 10 3.79 14.79 -30.43
CA GLU A 10 3.44 16.04 -31.10
C GLU A 10 3.62 17.23 -30.14
N VAL A 11 4.61 18.08 -30.41
CA VAL A 11 4.91 19.27 -29.59
C VAL A 11 4.08 20.45 -30.11
N PRO A 12 3.23 21.08 -29.28
CA PRO A 12 2.39 22.20 -29.74
C PRO A 12 3.22 23.46 -29.99
N ALA A 13 2.72 24.36 -30.84
CA ALA A 13 3.39 25.64 -31.10
C ALA A 13 3.30 26.62 -29.90
N PHE A 14 2.27 26.47 -29.07
CA PHE A 14 1.99 27.32 -27.91
C PHE A 14 1.71 26.47 -26.67
N GLN A 15 1.97 27.06 -25.51
CA GLN A 15 1.84 26.43 -24.19
C GLN A 15 1.33 27.43 -23.14
N ARG A 16 0.88 26.91 -22.00
CA ARG A 16 0.52 27.69 -20.81
C ARG A 16 1.71 27.82 -19.86
N ALA A 17 1.89 29.02 -19.30
CA ALA A 17 2.95 29.32 -18.35
C ALA A 17 2.54 30.43 -17.38
N TYR A 18 3.18 30.46 -16.22
CA TYR A 18 3.16 31.64 -15.35
C TYR A 18 4.33 32.56 -15.69
N VAL A 19 4.01 33.77 -16.14
CA VAL A 19 5.00 34.79 -16.54
C VAL A 19 4.93 35.95 -15.56
N SER A 20 6.08 36.35 -15.04
CA SER A 20 6.24 37.60 -14.30
C SER A 20 6.81 38.67 -15.23
N LYS A 21 6.05 39.73 -15.48
CA LYS A 21 6.47 40.85 -16.35
C LYS A 21 7.46 41.78 -15.66
N SER A 22 7.31 41.98 -14.35
CA SER A 22 8.18 42.81 -13.52
C SER A 22 8.35 42.20 -12.13
N HIS A 23 9.48 42.50 -11.48
CA HIS A 23 9.76 41.97 -10.14
C HIS A 23 8.75 42.47 -9.10
N GLY A 24 8.17 41.54 -8.35
CA GLY A 24 7.24 41.83 -7.25
C GLY A 24 5.81 42.21 -7.67
N ASP A 25 5.55 42.41 -8.96
CA ASP A 25 4.24 42.74 -9.53
C ASP A 25 3.72 41.60 -10.43
N GLY A 26 2.39 41.42 -10.43
CA GLY A 26 1.60 40.58 -11.35
C GLY A 26 2.20 39.26 -11.86
N LEU A 27 1.73 38.12 -11.32
CA LEU A 27 1.89 36.82 -11.96
C LEU A 27 0.75 36.58 -12.97
N GLU A 28 1.07 36.50 -14.26
CA GLU A 28 0.08 36.26 -15.31
C GLU A 28 0.14 34.80 -15.77
N PHE A 29 -1.00 34.11 -15.77
CA PHE A 29 -1.13 32.80 -16.40
C PHE A 29 -1.41 33.00 -17.89
N ALA A 30 -0.36 33.00 -18.70
CA ALA A 30 -0.37 33.39 -20.10
C ALA A 30 -0.21 32.19 -21.05
N THR A 31 -0.63 32.37 -22.30
CA THR A 31 -0.26 31.48 -23.40
C THR A 31 0.99 32.05 -24.07
N ILE A 32 2.08 31.30 -24.08
CA ILE A 32 3.37 31.67 -24.69
C ILE A 32 3.79 30.63 -25.74
N LYS A 33 4.80 30.93 -26.56
CA LYS A 33 5.35 29.95 -27.50
C LYS A 33 6.09 28.84 -26.74
N VAL A 34 6.06 27.62 -27.27
CA VAL A 34 6.97 26.57 -26.80
C VAL A 34 8.41 26.97 -27.17
N PRO A 35 9.38 26.91 -26.24
CA PRO A 35 10.76 27.26 -26.52
C PRO A 35 11.40 26.33 -27.56
N THR A 36 12.24 26.89 -28.42
CA THR A 36 13.12 26.12 -29.29
C THR A 36 14.31 25.59 -28.49
N TYR A 37 14.80 24.41 -28.84
CA TYR A 37 15.98 23.79 -28.23
C TYR A 37 17.13 23.70 -29.24
N SER A 38 18.36 23.73 -28.72
CA SER A 38 19.62 23.62 -29.46
C SER A 38 20.09 22.17 -29.60
N ALA A 39 21.19 21.93 -30.32
CA ALA A 39 21.74 20.59 -30.56
C ALA A 39 22.10 19.82 -29.26
N ASP A 40 22.50 20.52 -28.19
CA ASP A 40 22.89 19.94 -26.90
C ASP A 40 21.78 19.98 -25.82
N GLU A 41 20.55 20.29 -26.22
CA GLU A 41 19.42 20.52 -25.32
C GLU A 41 18.31 19.48 -25.50
N ILE A 42 17.52 19.32 -24.45
CA ILE A 42 16.28 18.54 -24.47
C ILE A 42 15.09 19.46 -24.23
N LEU A 43 13.95 19.11 -24.83
CA LEU A 43 12.65 19.67 -24.52
C LEU A 43 11.88 18.71 -23.62
N VAL A 44 11.49 19.19 -22.44
CA VAL A 44 10.83 18.39 -21.41
C VAL A 44 9.40 18.89 -21.24
N LYS A 45 8.42 17.99 -21.35
CA LYS A 45 7.04 18.24 -20.93
C LYS A 45 6.98 18.12 -19.41
N ILE A 46 6.84 19.26 -18.73
CA ILE A 46 6.82 19.33 -17.27
C ILE A 46 5.46 18.83 -16.78
N MET A 47 5.49 17.79 -15.95
CA MET A 47 4.30 17.21 -15.32
C MET A 47 4.05 17.89 -13.98
N PHE A 48 5.11 18.03 -13.17
CA PHE A 48 5.07 18.63 -11.85
C PHE A 48 6.22 19.61 -11.66
N SER A 49 6.01 20.65 -10.85
CA SER A 49 7.09 21.52 -10.41
C SER A 49 6.93 21.84 -8.93
N GLY A 50 7.96 21.59 -8.13
CA GLY A 50 8.03 22.10 -6.76
C GLY A 50 8.08 23.64 -6.74
N VAL A 51 7.64 24.24 -5.64
CA VAL A 51 7.74 25.68 -5.39
C VAL A 51 8.69 25.92 -4.21
N CYS A 52 9.83 26.54 -4.49
CA CYS A 52 10.86 26.86 -3.50
C CYS A 52 10.75 28.32 -3.05
N HIS A 53 11.26 28.63 -1.85
CA HIS A 53 11.42 30.02 -1.41
C HIS A 53 12.37 30.81 -2.32
N THR A 54 13.31 30.13 -2.98
CA THR A 54 14.15 30.73 -4.02
C THR A 54 13.31 31.29 -5.17
N ASP A 55 12.26 30.60 -5.62
CA ASP A 55 11.37 31.10 -6.68
C ASP A 55 10.62 32.37 -6.24
N PHE A 56 10.17 32.39 -4.98
CA PHE A 56 9.54 33.56 -4.38
C PHE A 56 10.50 34.76 -4.28
N HIS A 57 11.73 34.53 -3.81
CA HIS A 57 12.76 35.59 -3.72
C HIS A 57 13.21 36.09 -5.09
N ALA A 58 13.29 35.20 -6.09
CA ALA A 58 13.55 35.55 -7.47
C ALA A 58 12.42 36.45 -8.01
N TRP A 59 11.17 36.04 -7.84
CA TRP A 59 10.01 36.84 -8.26
C TRP A 59 9.98 38.22 -7.61
N LYS A 60 10.24 38.33 -6.30
CA LYS A 60 10.33 39.61 -5.60
C LYS A 60 11.59 40.43 -5.92
N GLY A 61 12.61 39.82 -6.51
CA GLY A 61 13.91 40.45 -6.77
C GLY A 61 14.65 40.85 -5.49
N HIS A 62 14.54 40.08 -4.40
CA HIS A 62 15.14 40.45 -3.10
C HIS A 62 16.68 40.36 -3.05
N TRP A 63 17.31 39.64 -3.98
CA TRP A 63 18.75 39.41 -3.97
C TRP A 63 19.56 40.50 -4.69
N PRO A 64 20.88 40.63 -4.38
CA PRO A 64 21.75 41.64 -4.99
C PRO A 64 21.86 41.51 -6.51
N VAL A 65 21.90 40.28 -7.01
CA VAL A 65 21.76 39.98 -8.44
C VAL A 65 20.27 39.92 -8.74
N LYS A 66 19.83 40.55 -9.83
CA LYS A 66 18.43 40.54 -10.25
C LYS A 66 18.19 39.40 -11.25
N PRO A 67 17.02 38.72 -11.19
CA PRO A 67 16.62 37.77 -12.23
C PRO A 67 16.40 38.50 -13.57
N LYS A 68 16.29 37.76 -14.67
CA LYS A 68 15.91 38.36 -15.95
C LYS A 68 14.49 38.95 -15.92
N ASP A 69 14.21 39.91 -16.80
CA ASP A 69 12.86 40.39 -17.06
C ASP A 69 12.02 39.34 -17.82
N ASN A 70 10.69 39.43 -17.73
CA ASN A 70 9.74 38.52 -18.39
C ASN A 70 10.04 37.03 -18.10
N LEU A 71 10.19 36.70 -16.82
CA LEU A 71 10.64 35.40 -16.36
C LEU A 71 9.46 34.44 -16.13
N VAL A 72 9.58 33.22 -16.65
CA VAL A 72 8.85 32.06 -16.12
C VAL A 72 9.66 31.50 -14.95
N GLY A 73 9.09 31.45 -13.75
CA GLY A 73 9.75 30.92 -12.55
C GLY A 73 9.82 29.38 -12.49
N GLY A 74 10.37 28.84 -11.40
CA GLY A 74 10.40 27.41 -11.10
C GLY A 74 11.72 26.73 -11.47
N HIS A 75 12.22 25.86 -10.60
CA HIS A 75 13.46 25.11 -10.82
C HIS A 75 13.44 23.71 -10.17
N GLU A 76 12.25 23.19 -9.91
CA GLU A 76 12.00 21.89 -9.30
C GLU A 76 11.10 21.05 -10.24
N GLY A 77 11.35 21.10 -11.55
CA GLY A 77 10.47 20.52 -12.56
C GLY A 77 10.76 19.04 -12.82
N ALA A 78 9.75 18.18 -12.73
CA ALA A 78 9.83 16.76 -13.07
C ALA A 78 8.90 16.46 -14.26
N GLY A 79 9.42 15.80 -15.28
CA GLY A 79 8.71 15.65 -16.54
C GLY A 79 9.25 14.55 -17.45
N ILE A 80 8.74 14.56 -18.69
CA ILE A 80 9.06 13.58 -19.73
C ILE A 80 9.76 14.26 -20.89
N VAL A 81 10.83 13.67 -21.41
CA VAL A 81 11.51 14.15 -22.62
C VAL A 81 10.61 13.95 -23.84
N VAL A 82 10.32 15.03 -24.56
CA VAL A 82 9.47 15.00 -25.77
C VAL A 82 10.22 15.32 -27.05
N ALA A 83 11.38 15.98 -26.94
CA ALA A 83 12.31 16.18 -28.05
C ALA A 83 13.73 16.37 -27.52
N LEU A 84 14.72 16.13 -28.38
CA LEU A 84 16.15 16.24 -28.05
C LEU A 84 16.92 16.73 -29.26
N GLY A 85 17.97 17.51 -29.03
CA GLY A 85 18.90 17.98 -30.04
C GLY A 85 19.80 16.85 -30.56
N GLU A 86 20.41 17.07 -31.72
CA GLU A 86 21.19 16.06 -32.45
C GLU A 86 22.47 15.58 -31.73
N ASP A 87 23.00 16.37 -30.78
CA ASP A 87 24.20 16.02 -30.01
C ASP A 87 23.88 15.24 -28.72
N VAL A 88 22.60 15.01 -28.41
CA VAL A 88 22.15 14.30 -27.20
C VAL A 88 22.18 12.79 -27.45
N THR A 89 23.00 12.06 -26.69
CA THR A 89 23.24 10.61 -26.90
C THR A 89 22.90 9.73 -25.70
N ASP A 90 22.75 10.32 -24.51
CA ASP A 90 22.60 9.65 -23.22
C ASP A 90 21.20 9.87 -22.58
N ILE A 91 20.23 10.33 -23.38
CA ILE A 91 18.82 10.52 -23.05
C ILE A 91 17.98 10.15 -24.26
N SER A 92 16.86 9.47 -24.04
CA SER A 92 15.87 9.12 -25.06
C SER A 92 14.55 9.87 -24.89
N ILE A 93 13.79 10.04 -25.99
CA ILE A 93 12.40 10.51 -25.92
C ILE A 93 11.59 9.53 -25.08
N GLY A 94 10.79 10.03 -24.15
CA GLY A 94 10.03 9.23 -23.19
C GLY A 94 10.70 9.08 -21.82
N ASP A 95 11.98 9.42 -21.68
CA ASP A 95 12.68 9.34 -20.40
C ASP A 95 12.10 10.32 -19.37
N ARG A 96 12.13 9.90 -18.10
CA ARG A 96 11.76 10.73 -16.95
C ARG A 96 12.96 11.55 -16.51
N VAL A 97 12.83 12.87 -16.57
CA VAL A 97 13.91 13.79 -16.23
C VAL A 97 13.45 14.93 -15.32
N GLY A 98 14.41 15.44 -14.54
CA GLY A 98 14.27 16.60 -13.68
C GLY A 98 15.04 17.80 -14.24
N VAL A 99 14.40 18.96 -14.22
CA VAL A 99 15.00 20.28 -14.47
C VAL A 99 15.21 20.96 -13.13
N GLN A 100 16.47 21.01 -12.70
CA GLN A 100 16.91 21.55 -11.41
C GLN A 100 17.39 23.02 -11.52
N TRP A 101 17.84 23.59 -10.40
CA TRP A 101 18.38 24.96 -10.34
C TRP A 101 19.47 25.25 -11.37
N VAL A 102 20.46 24.37 -11.48
CA VAL A 102 21.54 24.48 -12.47
C VAL A 102 21.05 23.98 -13.82
N ASN A 103 20.79 24.90 -14.76
CA ASN A 103 20.30 24.56 -16.10
C ASN A 103 21.45 24.32 -17.09
N ARG A 104 22.45 25.21 -17.11
CA ARG A 104 23.61 25.15 -18.03
C ARG A 104 24.89 25.55 -17.31
N THR A 105 25.99 24.89 -17.67
CA THR A 105 27.36 25.27 -17.29
C THR A 105 28.27 25.22 -18.53
N CYS A 106 29.46 25.82 -18.45
CA CYS A 106 30.38 25.90 -19.60
C CYS A 106 31.13 24.59 -19.91
N GLY A 107 31.16 23.62 -18.98
CA GLY A 107 31.89 22.36 -19.13
C GLY A 107 33.43 22.46 -19.08
N ALA A 108 34.02 23.66 -19.21
CA ALA A 108 35.47 23.82 -19.41
C ALA A 108 36.22 24.55 -18.28
N CYS A 109 35.53 25.28 -17.40
CA CYS A 109 36.20 26.00 -16.31
C CYS A 109 36.72 25.05 -15.22
N GLU A 110 37.60 25.55 -14.35
CA GLU A 110 38.21 24.73 -13.28
C GLU A 110 37.16 24.05 -12.38
N PHE A 111 36.04 24.72 -12.11
CA PHE A 111 34.95 24.18 -11.29
C PHE A 111 34.17 23.07 -12.01
N CYS A 112 33.90 23.24 -13.31
CA CYS A 112 33.27 22.21 -14.13
C CYS A 112 34.14 20.95 -14.23
N SER A 113 35.46 21.11 -14.33
CA SER A 113 36.42 20.01 -14.42
C SER A 113 36.65 19.25 -13.10
N ARG A 114 36.14 19.77 -11.98
CA ARG A 114 36.35 19.25 -10.61
C ARG A 114 35.04 19.01 -9.86
N ASP A 115 34.00 18.60 -10.58
CA ASP A 115 32.68 18.25 -10.02
C ASP A 115 32.02 19.33 -9.14
N SER A 116 32.43 20.59 -9.34
CA SER A 116 31.95 21.78 -8.62
C SER A 116 31.14 22.68 -9.55
N GLN A 117 30.41 22.08 -10.49
CA GLN A 117 29.64 22.76 -11.54
C GLN A 117 28.75 23.93 -11.02
N PRO A 118 28.13 23.87 -9.82
CA PRO A 118 27.36 24.99 -9.28
C PRO A 118 28.14 26.29 -9.06
N LEU A 119 29.47 26.25 -9.04
CA LEU A 119 30.36 27.41 -8.91
C LEU A 119 30.88 27.93 -10.26
N CYS A 120 30.36 27.41 -11.38
CA CYS A 120 30.74 27.85 -12.71
C CYS A 120 30.49 29.37 -12.91
N PRO A 121 31.48 30.16 -13.37
CA PRO A 121 31.29 31.60 -13.58
C PRO A 121 30.35 31.93 -14.76
N HIS A 122 30.09 30.94 -15.63
CA HIS A 122 29.18 31.03 -16.78
C HIS A 122 27.90 30.20 -16.58
N ILE A 123 27.48 30.02 -15.33
CA ILE A 123 26.30 29.25 -14.98
C ILE A 123 25.01 29.93 -15.48
N GLN A 124 24.06 29.14 -15.96
CA GLN A 124 22.68 29.58 -16.17
C GLN A 124 21.74 28.80 -15.26
N LEU A 125 20.77 29.51 -14.69
CA LEU A 125 19.91 29.06 -13.62
C LEU A 125 18.45 29.07 -14.08
N SER A 126 17.77 27.92 -13.96
CA SER A 126 16.35 27.77 -14.27
C SER A 126 15.51 28.64 -13.34
N GLY A 127 14.51 29.33 -13.90
CA GLY A 127 13.65 30.21 -13.12
C GLY A 127 14.38 31.43 -12.56
N TYR A 128 15.51 31.84 -13.16
CA TYR A 128 16.29 32.99 -12.72
C TYR A 128 17.03 33.72 -13.84
N THR A 129 18.06 33.10 -14.45
CA THR A 129 18.74 33.67 -15.63
C THR A 129 18.14 33.18 -16.95
N VAL A 130 17.48 32.02 -16.92
CA VAL A 130 16.67 31.47 -18.01
C VAL A 130 15.29 31.09 -17.48
N ASP A 131 14.35 30.81 -18.38
CA ASP A 131 13.00 30.40 -17.99
C ASP A 131 13.00 29.06 -17.26
N GLY A 132 12.09 28.94 -16.31
CA GLY A 132 11.96 27.86 -15.36
C GLY A 132 10.89 26.84 -15.72
N THR A 133 10.36 26.18 -14.70
CA THR A 133 9.50 25.00 -14.81
C THR A 133 8.01 25.27 -14.55
N PHE A 134 7.61 26.51 -14.27
CA PHE A 134 6.20 26.92 -14.21
C PHE A 134 5.56 27.13 -15.60
N GLN A 135 5.89 26.22 -16.54
CA GLN A 135 5.41 26.16 -17.92
C GLN A 135 5.34 24.71 -18.39
N GLN A 136 4.44 24.41 -19.33
CA GLN A 136 4.18 23.02 -19.78
C GLN A 136 5.38 22.37 -20.48
N TYR A 137 6.20 23.15 -21.19
CA TYR A 137 7.37 22.69 -21.91
C TYR A 137 8.57 23.58 -21.58
N CYS A 138 9.65 22.98 -21.09
CA CYS A 138 10.85 23.66 -20.64
C CYS A 138 12.09 23.06 -21.32
N VAL A 139 13.08 23.90 -21.61
CA VAL A 139 14.36 23.48 -22.19
C VAL A 139 15.42 23.38 -21.09
N CYS A 140 16.23 22.32 -21.17
CA CYS A 140 17.38 22.13 -20.31
C CYS A 140 18.54 21.53 -21.12
N LYS A 141 19.79 21.89 -20.77
CA LYS A 141 20.96 21.22 -21.35
C LYS A 141 20.98 19.76 -20.91
N ALA A 142 21.11 18.83 -21.84
CA ALA A 142 21.01 17.38 -21.57
C ALA A 142 21.98 16.91 -20.48
N GLU A 143 23.18 17.49 -20.45
CA GLU A 143 24.22 17.22 -19.45
C GLU A 143 23.77 17.52 -18.01
N ASN A 144 22.88 18.50 -17.79
CA ASN A 144 22.40 18.88 -16.46
C ASN A 144 20.99 18.34 -16.12
N ALA A 145 20.31 17.73 -17.09
CA ALA A 145 19.02 17.08 -16.87
C ALA A 145 19.18 15.90 -15.92
N VAL A 146 18.45 15.91 -14.81
CA VAL A 146 18.55 14.88 -13.75
C VAL A 146 17.77 13.65 -14.18
N ARG A 147 18.36 12.46 -14.16
CA ARG A 147 17.62 11.22 -14.46
C ARG A 147 16.77 10.85 -13.25
N ILE A 148 15.45 10.71 -13.45
CA ILE A 148 14.53 10.35 -12.37
C ILE A 148 14.26 8.85 -12.43
N PRO A 149 14.57 8.09 -11.35
CA PRO A 149 14.25 6.67 -11.28
C PRO A 149 12.74 6.37 -11.49
N PRO A 150 12.38 5.23 -12.12
CA PRO A 150 10.98 4.94 -12.45
C PRO A 150 10.09 4.63 -11.23
N ASP A 151 10.71 4.25 -10.12
CA ASP A 151 10.12 3.88 -8.84
C ASP A 151 9.74 5.08 -7.96
N ILE A 152 10.25 6.28 -8.24
CA ILE A 152 9.80 7.51 -7.56
C ILE A 152 8.76 8.27 -8.41
N PRO A 153 7.57 8.57 -7.86
CA PRO A 153 6.59 9.41 -8.53
C PRO A 153 7.16 10.80 -8.86
N LEU A 154 6.82 11.35 -10.03
CA LEU A 154 7.39 12.62 -10.51
C LEU A 154 7.05 13.81 -9.58
N ASP A 155 5.88 13.81 -8.95
CA ASP A 155 5.47 14.81 -7.97
C ASP A 155 6.27 14.71 -6.66
N GLN A 156 6.67 13.50 -6.25
CA GLN A 156 7.59 13.30 -5.13
C GLN A 156 9.05 13.62 -5.46
N ALA A 157 9.47 13.36 -6.69
CA ALA A 157 10.81 13.69 -7.17
C ALA A 157 11.04 15.22 -7.25
N ALA A 158 10.02 15.99 -7.63
CA ALA A 158 10.11 17.43 -7.81
C ALA A 158 10.73 18.18 -6.59
N PRO A 159 10.23 18.01 -5.34
CA PRO A 159 10.87 18.57 -4.14
C PRO A 159 12.33 18.18 -3.90
N ILE A 160 12.76 17.01 -4.40
CA ILE A 160 14.12 16.50 -4.20
C ILE A 160 15.11 17.21 -5.12
N LEU A 161 14.67 17.67 -6.31
CA LEU A 161 15.50 18.36 -7.31
C LEU A 161 16.12 19.67 -6.82
N CYS A 162 15.63 20.22 -5.71
CA CYS A 162 16.27 21.36 -5.04
C CYS A 162 16.46 21.09 -3.56
N ALA A 163 15.41 20.89 -2.77
CA ALA A 163 15.58 20.83 -1.32
C ALA A 163 16.20 19.52 -0.84
N GLY A 164 15.83 18.39 -1.45
CA GLY A 164 16.49 17.11 -1.17
C GLY A 164 17.98 17.17 -1.50
N LEU A 165 18.32 17.63 -2.72
CA LEU A 165 19.70 17.89 -3.14
C LEU A 165 20.45 18.80 -2.18
N THR A 166 19.84 19.92 -1.78
CA THR A 166 20.47 20.94 -0.93
C THR A 166 20.88 20.35 0.42
N VAL A 167 20.00 19.59 1.06
CA VAL A 167 20.31 18.99 2.37
C VAL A 167 21.21 17.77 2.25
N TYR A 168 21.10 17.00 1.16
CA TYR A 168 22.02 15.91 0.86
C TYR A 168 23.45 16.44 0.66
N LYS A 169 23.63 17.52 -0.10
CA LYS A 169 24.91 18.22 -0.24
C LYS A 169 25.43 18.73 1.11
N ALA A 170 24.58 19.34 1.92
CA ALA A 170 24.96 19.82 3.24
C ALA A 170 25.47 18.69 4.16
N LEU A 171 24.86 17.50 4.09
CA LEU A 171 25.32 16.32 4.82
C LEU A 171 26.69 15.85 4.34
N LYS A 172 26.97 15.88 3.03
CA LYS A 172 28.31 15.59 2.50
C LYS A 172 29.36 16.58 3.01
N GLU A 173 29.01 17.87 3.11
CA GLU A 173 29.91 18.91 3.61
C GLU A 173 30.29 18.74 5.09
N CYS A 174 29.44 18.06 5.87
CA CYS A 174 29.72 17.73 7.27
C CYS A 174 30.90 16.77 7.44
N SER A 175 31.19 15.92 6.45
CA SER A 175 32.26 14.90 6.49
C SER A 175 32.16 13.95 7.69
N LEU A 176 30.93 13.55 8.04
CA LEU A 176 30.65 12.64 9.15
C LEU A 176 30.87 11.17 8.80
N LYS A 177 31.09 10.36 9.83
CA LYS A 177 31.07 8.89 9.76
C LYS A 177 29.73 8.35 10.27
N PRO A 178 29.27 7.17 9.79
CA PRO A 178 28.08 6.52 10.34
C PRO A 178 28.15 6.39 11.87
N GLY A 179 27.03 6.65 12.54
CA GLY A 179 26.92 6.70 14.00
C GLY A 179 27.28 8.05 14.65
N GLU A 180 27.96 8.95 13.95
CA GLU A 180 28.20 10.31 14.44
C GLU A 180 26.92 11.16 14.42
N LEU A 181 26.87 12.19 15.26
CA LEU A 181 25.66 12.96 15.52
C LEU A 181 25.67 14.30 14.77
N VAL A 182 24.63 14.53 13.98
CA VAL A 182 24.34 15.81 13.30
C VAL A 182 23.15 16.52 13.96
N ALA A 183 23.32 17.79 14.29
CA ALA A 183 22.22 18.65 14.72
C ALA A 183 21.63 19.39 13.52
N ILE A 184 20.31 19.35 13.37
CA ILE A 184 19.58 20.06 12.32
C ILE A 184 18.85 21.25 12.94
N ALA A 185 19.38 22.46 12.75
CA ALA A 185 18.76 23.69 13.22
C ALA A 185 17.69 24.17 12.21
N GLY A 186 16.42 24.07 12.61
CA GLY A 186 15.27 24.22 11.71
C GLY A 186 14.65 22.88 11.28
N ALA A 187 14.84 21.82 12.07
CA ALA A 187 14.45 20.43 11.73
C ALA A 187 12.97 20.24 11.37
N GLY A 188 12.07 21.05 11.92
CA GLY A 188 10.64 20.94 11.64
C GLY A 188 10.14 21.79 10.47
N GLY A 189 11.03 22.36 9.65
CA GLY A 189 10.70 23.07 8.40
C GLY A 189 10.89 22.20 7.16
N GLY A 190 10.50 22.69 5.98
CA GLY A 190 10.49 21.90 4.75
C GLY A 190 11.84 21.33 4.30
N LEU A 191 12.96 22.04 4.52
CA LEU A 191 14.31 21.47 4.34
C LEU A 191 14.71 20.59 5.52
N GLY A 192 14.38 21.02 6.74
CA GLY A 192 14.77 20.31 7.97
C GLY A 192 14.24 18.88 8.04
N THR A 193 13.01 18.66 7.57
CA THR A 193 12.41 17.32 7.55
C THR A 193 13.13 16.39 6.56
N LEU A 194 13.51 16.90 5.39
CA LEU A 194 14.34 16.17 4.43
C LEU A 194 15.75 15.93 4.97
N ALA A 195 16.36 16.92 5.63
CA ALA A 195 17.69 16.79 6.22
C ALA A 195 17.72 15.69 7.29
N CYS A 196 16.67 15.59 8.11
CA CYS A 196 16.53 14.52 9.09
C CYS A 196 16.45 13.15 8.40
N GLN A 197 15.60 13.00 7.39
CA GLN A 197 15.42 11.73 6.68
C GLN A 197 16.70 11.29 5.95
N PHE A 198 17.34 12.19 5.20
CA PHE A 198 18.62 11.88 4.53
C PHE A 198 19.72 11.56 5.54
N ALA A 199 19.79 12.26 6.67
CA ALA A 199 20.78 11.95 7.70
C ALA A 199 20.58 10.56 8.31
N LYS A 200 19.32 10.14 8.56
CA LYS A 200 19.02 8.77 9.01
C LYS A 200 19.34 7.74 7.93
N ALA A 201 19.02 8.00 6.67
CA ALA A 201 19.37 7.13 5.54
C ALA A 201 20.89 6.98 5.36
N CYS A 202 21.67 8.02 5.67
CA CYS A 202 23.14 7.96 5.68
C CYS A 202 23.73 7.30 6.96
N GLY A 203 22.90 6.82 7.89
CA GLY A 203 23.33 6.14 9.10
C GLY A 203 23.84 7.08 10.22
N TYR A 204 23.50 8.36 10.19
CA TYR A 204 23.86 9.31 11.25
C TYR A 204 22.84 9.30 12.39
N ARG A 205 23.28 9.73 13.57
CA ARG A 205 22.39 10.12 14.67
C ARG A 205 21.93 11.55 14.46
N VAL A 206 20.65 11.83 14.69
CA VAL A 206 20.04 13.13 14.38
C VAL A 206 19.50 13.78 15.65
N LEU A 207 19.99 14.99 15.93
CA LEU A 207 19.39 15.91 16.88
C LEU A 207 18.55 16.95 16.13
N ALA A 208 17.23 16.89 16.28
CA ALA A 208 16.33 17.88 15.72
C ALA A 208 16.19 19.09 16.64
N ILE A 209 16.50 20.30 16.15
CA ILE A 209 16.26 21.56 16.87
C ILE A 209 15.12 22.29 16.16
N SER A 210 13.98 22.40 16.83
CA SER A 210 12.76 23.05 16.32
C SER A 210 11.92 23.56 17.50
N ALA A 211 10.67 23.98 17.29
CA ALA A 211 9.78 24.42 18.38
C ALA A 211 8.34 23.94 18.19
N GLY A 212 7.70 23.60 19.30
CA GLY A 212 6.30 23.17 19.37
C GLY A 212 6.13 21.65 19.37
N GLU A 213 5.14 21.20 20.15
CA GLU A 213 4.86 19.77 20.38
C GLU A 213 4.47 19.01 19.11
N SER A 214 3.78 19.68 18.17
CA SER A 214 3.47 19.09 16.85
C SER A 214 4.74 18.71 16.08
N LYS A 215 5.74 19.61 16.04
CA LYS A 215 7.03 19.37 15.38
C LYS A 215 7.86 18.33 16.14
N ARG A 216 7.80 18.33 17.47
CA ARG A 216 8.42 17.29 18.31
C ARG A 216 7.90 15.90 17.95
N ARG A 217 6.58 15.75 17.92
CA ARG A 217 5.92 14.49 17.57
C ARG A 217 6.31 14.06 16.15
N MET A 218 6.22 14.95 15.17
CA MET A 218 6.62 14.66 13.79
C MET A 218 8.08 14.18 13.70
N CYS A 219 9.03 14.92 14.28
CA CYS A 219 10.44 14.55 14.22
C CYS A 219 10.72 13.20 14.90
N ILE A 220 10.18 12.96 16.11
CA ILE A 220 10.47 11.73 16.87
C ILE A 220 9.69 10.53 16.31
N LYS A 221 8.38 10.67 16.12
CA LYS A 221 7.50 9.55 15.77
C LYS A 221 7.50 9.24 14.28
N ASN A 222 7.57 10.25 13.42
CA ASN A 222 7.43 10.04 11.98
C ASN A 222 8.80 9.99 11.29
N LEU A 223 9.74 10.87 11.66
CA LEU A 223 11.07 10.91 11.03
C LEU A 223 12.13 10.04 11.73
N GLY A 224 11.82 9.51 12.91
CA GLY A 224 12.73 8.63 13.65
C GLY A 224 14.03 9.29 14.10
N VAL A 225 14.02 10.60 14.38
CA VAL A 225 15.22 11.29 14.91
C VAL A 225 15.55 10.81 16.32
N ASP A 226 16.83 10.79 16.66
CA ASP A 226 17.33 10.25 17.93
C ASP A 226 17.00 11.16 19.12
N CYS A 227 17.06 12.48 18.91
CA CYS A 227 16.83 13.47 19.96
C CYS A 227 16.11 14.71 19.40
N PHE A 228 15.35 15.40 20.26
CA PHE A 228 14.67 16.65 19.91
C PHE A 228 14.83 17.69 21.01
N VAL A 229 15.17 18.93 20.63
CA VAL A 229 15.22 20.09 21.52
C VAL A 229 14.26 21.16 21.04
N ASP A 230 13.40 21.62 21.95
CA ASP A 230 12.48 22.74 21.71
C ASP A 230 13.16 24.06 22.08
N TYR A 231 13.58 24.84 21.07
CA TYR A 231 14.31 26.09 21.33
C TYR A 231 13.45 27.20 21.97
N LYS A 232 12.11 27.08 21.96
CA LYS A 232 11.21 28.02 22.65
C LYS A 232 10.93 27.61 24.09
N ALA A 233 10.88 26.30 24.36
CA ALA A 233 10.66 25.79 25.73
C ALA A 233 11.96 25.71 26.55
N SER A 234 13.11 25.64 25.89
CA SER A 234 14.42 25.61 26.55
C SER A 234 14.73 26.94 27.24
N SER A 235 15.13 26.88 28.51
CA SER A 235 15.66 28.04 29.24
C SER A 235 17.11 28.38 28.87
N ASN A 236 17.86 27.40 28.33
CA ASN A 236 19.22 27.57 27.82
C ASN A 236 19.51 26.51 26.75
N LEU A 237 19.29 26.86 25.49
CA LEU A 237 19.45 25.97 24.33
C LEU A 237 20.87 25.37 24.25
N ILE A 238 21.90 26.18 24.50
CA ILE A 238 23.30 25.77 24.33
C ILE A 238 23.65 24.65 25.31
N GLU A 239 23.28 24.80 26.58
CA GLU A 239 23.57 23.79 27.61
C GLU A 239 22.73 22.54 27.44
N GLU A 240 21.47 22.66 27.02
CA GLU A 240 20.61 21.50 26.74
C GLU A 240 21.15 20.66 25.57
N VAL A 241 21.56 21.31 24.47
CA VAL A 241 22.17 20.62 23.33
C VAL A 241 23.47 19.93 23.76
N LYS A 242 24.36 20.60 24.49
CA LYS A 242 25.60 19.98 25.00
C LYS A 242 25.33 18.81 25.95
N GLY A 243 24.31 18.91 26.81
CA GLY A 243 23.94 17.85 27.74
C GLY A 243 23.46 16.60 27.01
N ILE A 244 22.56 16.74 26.04
CA ILE A 244 22.01 15.62 25.26
C ILE A 244 23.07 14.96 24.36
N THR A 245 24.02 15.76 23.88
CA THR A 245 25.06 15.29 22.93
C THR A 245 26.40 14.96 23.60
N GLU A 246 26.47 15.01 24.93
CA GLU A 246 27.70 14.76 25.70
C GLU A 246 28.89 15.66 25.27
N GLY A 247 28.63 16.95 25.08
CA GLY A 247 29.65 17.97 24.79
C GLY A 247 29.53 18.66 23.42
N GLY A 248 28.53 18.32 22.63
CA GLY A 248 28.18 18.96 21.36
C GLY A 248 28.05 17.98 20.19
N PRO A 249 27.22 18.28 19.17
CA PRO A 249 27.13 17.48 17.95
C PRO A 249 28.44 17.53 17.13
N ASN A 250 28.71 16.48 16.37
CA ASN A 250 29.86 16.41 15.44
C ASN A 250 29.72 17.42 14.30
N ALA A 251 28.51 17.62 13.81
CA ALA A 251 28.21 18.70 12.87
C ALA A 251 26.85 19.34 13.14
N VAL A 252 26.69 20.58 12.66
CA VAL A 252 25.44 21.33 12.71
C VAL A 252 25.09 21.79 11.31
N ILE A 253 23.91 21.41 10.82
CA ILE A 253 23.36 21.92 9.57
C ILE A 253 22.32 22.98 9.93
N VAL A 254 22.53 24.21 9.44
CA VAL A 254 21.66 25.34 9.73
C VAL A 254 20.82 25.68 8.50
N VAL A 255 19.54 25.28 8.53
CA VAL A 255 18.54 25.55 7.48
C VAL A 255 17.54 26.64 7.87
N SER A 256 17.83 27.39 8.94
CA SER A 256 16.96 28.46 9.45
C SER A 256 16.99 29.69 8.54
N SER A 257 15.85 30.38 8.44
CA SER A 257 15.69 31.67 7.76
C SER A 257 15.98 32.88 8.67
N THR A 258 16.58 32.66 9.84
CA THR A 258 16.99 33.71 10.80
C THR A 258 18.46 33.54 11.17
N THR A 259 19.13 34.62 11.57
CA THR A 259 20.58 34.60 11.91
C THR A 259 20.87 33.90 13.25
N LYS A 260 19.95 33.98 14.23
CA LYS A 260 20.18 33.48 15.60
C LYS A 260 20.69 32.03 15.67
N PRO A 261 20.12 31.04 14.93
CA PRO A 261 20.64 29.67 14.97
C PRO A 261 22.06 29.50 14.40
N PHE A 262 22.53 30.41 13.54
CA PHE A 262 23.92 30.41 13.07
C PHE A 262 24.86 30.79 14.21
N ASP A 263 24.54 31.86 14.95
CA ASP A 263 25.33 32.34 16.09
C ASP A 263 25.38 31.29 17.21
N GLU A 264 24.22 30.70 17.54
CA GLU A 264 24.11 29.70 18.61
C GLU A 264 24.90 28.42 18.30
N ALA A 265 24.97 28.01 17.03
CA ALA A 265 25.68 26.79 16.61
C ALA A 265 27.17 26.78 17.01
N ILE A 266 27.83 27.94 16.99
CA ILE A 266 29.24 28.10 17.39
C ILE A 266 29.44 27.69 18.85
N HIS A 267 28.45 27.93 19.68
CA HIS A 267 28.56 27.73 21.12
C HIS A 267 28.27 26.30 21.55
N TYR A 268 27.43 25.55 20.82
CA TYR A 268 27.10 24.17 21.16
C TYR A 268 27.76 23.09 20.29
N VAL A 269 28.26 23.38 19.08
CA VAL A 269 29.03 22.40 18.29
C VAL A 269 30.26 21.93 19.07
N ARG A 270 30.66 20.66 19.01
CA ARG A 270 31.83 20.17 19.75
C ARG A 270 33.16 20.76 19.23
N PRO A 271 34.26 20.74 20.01
CA PRO A 271 35.59 21.04 19.47
C PRO A 271 35.93 20.15 18.28
N ARG A 272 36.53 20.73 17.22
CA ARG A 272 36.75 20.11 15.90
C ARG A 272 35.48 19.77 15.11
N GLY A 273 34.31 20.23 15.55
CA GLY A 273 33.07 20.03 14.82
C GLY A 273 32.88 21.01 13.66
N THR A 274 31.93 20.68 12.78
CA THR A 274 31.66 21.44 11.54
C THR A 274 30.28 22.09 11.58
N ILE A 275 30.21 23.38 11.27
CA ILE A 275 28.94 24.10 11.05
C ILE A 275 28.78 24.29 9.55
N VAL A 276 27.66 23.81 9.00
CA VAL A 276 27.29 23.96 7.59
C VAL A 276 26.13 24.94 7.48
N ALA A 277 26.42 26.13 6.96
CA ALA A 277 25.47 27.19 6.67
C ALA A 277 24.76 26.89 5.34
N VAL A 278 23.44 26.67 5.41
CA VAL A 278 22.58 26.38 4.24
C VAL A 278 21.54 27.48 4.04
N GLY A 279 20.89 27.93 5.12
CA GLY A 279 19.94 29.04 5.06
C GLY A 279 20.62 30.36 4.65
N LEU A 280 19.86 31.23 3.98
CA LEU A 280 20.32 32.55 3.50
C LEU A 280 19.51 33.70 4.14
N PRO A 281 19.53 33.87 5.48
CA PRO A 281 18.87 35.01 6.13
C PRO A 281 19.56 36.35 5.80
N PRO A 282 18.85 37.48 5.82
CA PRO A 282 19.49 38.79 5.76
C PRO A 282 20.33 39.03 7.03
N GLY A 283 21.58 39.49 6.88
CA GLY A 283 22.46 39.86 7.99
C GLY A 283 23.84 39.20 7.94
N CYS A 284 24.49 39.10 9.10
CA CYS A 284 25.78 38.43 9.27
C CYS A 284 25.71 37.41 10.42
N MET A 285 26.60 36.41 10.38
CA MET A 285 26.82 35.46 11.47
C MET A 285 27.86 36.05 12.43
N ASN A 286 27.55 36.11 13.72
CA ASN A 286 28.47 36.56 14.75
C ASN A 286 29.44 35.44 15.15
N ALA A 287 30.49 35.30 14.34
CA ALA A 287 31.53 34.30 14.48
C ALA A 287 32.61 34.73 15.49
N ASP A 288 32.44 34.40 16.78
CA ASP A 288 33.44 34.71 17.82
C ASP A 288 34.79 34.03 17.51
N ILE A 289 35.78 34.85 17.13
CA ILE A 289 37.10 34.40 16.68
C ILE A 289 37.80 33.58 17.76
N PHE A 290 37.71 34.03 19.02
CA PHE A 290 38.36 33.34 20.13
C PHE A 290 37.81 31.92 20.31
N THR A 291 36.49 31.75 20.31
CA THR A 291 35.82 30.44 20.40
C THR A 291 36.17 29.55 19.21
N ILE A 292 36.14 30.09 17.99
CA ILE A 292 36.43 29.33 16.77
C ILE A 292 37.87 28.79 16.79
N VAL A 293 38.85 29.66 17.09
CA VAL A 293 40.27 29.27 17.13
C VAL A 293 40.54 28.30 18.27
N LEU A 294 40.07 28.60 19.49
CA LEU A 294 40.32 27.77 20.66
C LEU A 294 39.74 26.35 20.53
N ARG A 295 38.55 26.24 19.93
CA ARG A 295 37.84 24.96 19.76
C ARG A 295 38.10 24.29 18.41
N ASN A 296 38.89 24.92 17.55
CA ASN A 296 39.21 24.44 16.20
C ASN A 296 37.94 24.11 15.39
N ILE A 297 36.95 25.01 15.41
CA ILE A 297 35.66 24.83 14.73
C ILE A 297 35.82 25.13 13.24
N THR A 298 35.20 24.31 12.37
CA THR A 298 35.13 24.59 10.93
C THR A 298 33.75 25.15 10.58
N ILE A 299 33.70 26.28 9.88
CA ILE A 299 32.46 26.86 9.34
C ILE A 299 32.52 26.79 7.81
N LYS A 300 31.51 26.18 7.19
CA LYS A 300 31.39 26.04 5.73
C LYS A 300 30.05 26.57 5.25
N GLY A 301 30.04 27.17 4.07
CA GLY A 301 28.81 27.39 3.30
C GLY A 301 28.51 26.18 2.41
N SER A 302 27.23 25.84 2.26
CA SER A 302 26.76 24.84 1.30
C SER A 302 25.68 25.46 0.43
N TYR A 303 25.98 25.66 -0.86
CA TYR A 303 25.08 26.32 -1.81
C TYR A 303 24.03 25.35 -2.38
N VAL A 304 24.40 24.58 -3.40
CA VAL A 304 23.58 23.54 -4.06
C VAL A 304 24.51 22.46 -4.62
N GLY A 305 23.98 21.29 -4.97
CA GLY A 305 24.74 20.19 -5.58
C GLY A 305 24.71 20.19 -7.11
N ASN A 306 25.43 19.24 -7.70
CA ASN A 306 25.43 18.97 -9.16
C ASN A 306 24.42 17.86 -9.54
N ARG A 307 24.24 17.60 -10.85
CA ARG A 307 23.34 16.54 -11.37
C ARG A 307 23.56 15.19 -10.69
N TYR A 308 24.80 14.72 -10.59
CA TYR A 308 25.12 13.41 -10.02
C TYR A 308 24.75 13.31 -8.54
N GLU A 309 24.92 14.41 -7.79
CA GLU A 309 24.49 14.48 -6.40
C GLU A 309 22.96 14.46 -6.28
N THR A 310 22.23 15.03 -7.25
CA THR A 310 20.76 14.96 -7.30
C THR A 310 20.26 13.57 -7.62
N GLU A 311 20.89 12.88 -8.57
CA GLU A 311 20.56 11.49 -8.94
C GLU A 311 20.83 10.56 -7.76
N ALA A 312 21.96 10.73 -7.05
CA ALA A 312 22.23 9.98 -5.82
C ALA A 312 21.21 10.26 -4.71
N ALA A 313 20.77 11.52 -4.57
CA ALA A 313 19.73 11.88 -3.61
C ALA A 313 18.38 11.22 -3.95
N LEU A 314 18.01 11.17 -5.23
CA LEU A 314 16.80 10.49 -5.71
C LEU A 314 16.88 8.97 -5.50
N GLU A 315 18.03 8.36 -5.77
CA GLU A 315 18.25 6.92 -5.56
C GLU A 315 18.15 6.54 -4.07
N ILE A 316 18.77 7.33 -3.19
CA ILE A 316 18.65 7.15 -1.73
C ILE A 316 17.20 7.34 -1.29
N ALA A 317 16.52 8.36 -1.82
CA ALA A 317 15.14 8.64 -1.47
C ALA A 317 14.21 7.48 -1.85
N SER A 318 14.38 6.93 -3.05
CA SER A 318 13.61 5.77 -3.49
C SER A 318 13.88 4.55 -2.60
N ARG A 319 15.15 4.16 -2.42
CA ARG A 319 15.51 2.95 -1.65
C ARG A 319 15.14 3.02 -0.17
N SER A 320 15.21 4.21 0.41
CA SER A 320 15.02 4.40 1.86
C SER A 320 13.62 4.90 2.22
N GLY A 321 12.72 5.03 1.23
CA GLY A 321 11.36 5.53 1.44
C GLY A 321 11.31 6.96 1.98
N ILE A 322 12.22 7.85 1.54
CA ILE A 322 12.21 9.26 1.96
C ILE A 322 11.04 9.97 1.27
N ILE A 323 10.13 10.53 2.06
CA ILE A 323 8.96 11.24 1.55
C ILE A 323 9.10 12.72 1.90
N ALA A 324 9.04 13.58 0.88
CA ALA A 324 8.89 15.01 1.06
C ALA A 324 7.42 15.32 1.41
N PRO A 325 7.11 15.93 2.57
CA PRO A 325 5.74 16.38 2.82
C PRO A 325 5.43 17.62 1.95
N TYR A 326 4.51 17.48 1.00
CA TYR A 326 4.04 18.58 0.15
C TYR A 326 2.52 18.55 -0.03
N LYS A 327 1.98 19.71 -0.43
CA LYS A 327 0.62 19.86 -0.95
C LYS A 327 0.68 19.93 -2.47
N LEU A 328 0.03 18.99 -3.14
CA LEU A 328 -0.16 19.03 -4.59
C LEU A 328 -1.26 20.05 -4.92
N LEU A 329 -0.98 20.96 -5.86
CA LEU A 329 -1.86 22.05 -6.27
C LEU A 329 -1.88 22.15 -7.79
N ASP A 330 -2.95 22.70 -8.36
CA ASP A 330 -2.96 23.07 -9.78
C ASP A 330 -1.99 24.23 -10.03
N ALA A 331 -1.35 24.29 -11.22
CA ALA A 331 -0.47 25.39 -11.59
C ALA A 331 -1.10 26.76 -11.32
N ARG A 332 -2.42 26.91 -11.51
CA ARG A 332 -3.19 28.14 -11.31
C ARG A 332 -3.15 28.69 -9.88
N GLU A 333 -2.76 27.86 -8.91
CA GLU A 333 -2.67 28.23 -7.50
C GLU A 333 -1.34 28.91 -7.14
N LEU A 334 -0.36 29.01 -8.07
CA LEU A 334 0.94 29.63 -7.82
C LEU A 334 0.85 31.01 -7.12
N PRO A 335 -0.03 31.95 -7.52
CA PRO A 335 -0.16 33.24 -6.84
C PRO A 335 -0.51 33.09 -5.35
N LYS A 336 -1.44 32.18 -5.01
CA LYS A 336 -1.83 31.89 -3.62
C LYS A 336 -0.71 31.23 -2.85
N VAL A 337 0.12 30.41 -3.50
CA VAL A 337 1.32 29.83 -2.87
C VAL A 337 2.29 30.94 -2.48
N TYR A 338 2.55 31.90 -3.37
CA TYR A 338 3.42 33.04 -3.06
C TYR A 338 2.85 33.95 -1.96
N GLU A 339 1.53 34.19 -1.94
CA GLU A 339 0.88 34.91 -0.83
C GLU A 339 1.06 34.20 0.52
N ARG A 340 0.97 32.87 0.54
CA ARG A 340 1.22 32.07 1.75
C ARG A 340 2.69 32.11 2.17
N MET A 341 3.62 32.06 1.21
CA MET A 341 5.05 32.18 1.49
C MET A 341 5.40 33.55 2.11
N ASP A 342 4.80 34.63 1.62
CA ASP A 342 4.99 35.98 2.16
C ASP A 342 4.49 36.10 3.62
N LYS A 343 3.37 35.42 3.94
CA LYS A 343 2.77 35.38 5.29
C LYS A 343 3.37 34.32 6.22
N GLY A 344 4.26 33.46 5.69
CA GLY A 344 4.75 32.25 6.36
C GLY A 344 3.90 31.03 6.03
N MET A 345 4.48 30.08 5.29
CA MET A 345 3.84 28.83 4.88
C MET A 345 4.40 27.63 5.65
N GLU A 346 3.52 26.74 6.09
CA GLU A 346 3.91 25.42 6.61
C GLU A 346 3.90 24.38 5.47
N GLY A 347 4.93 23.52 5.43
CA GLY A 347 5.09 22.48 4.39
C GLY A 347 5.63 23.00 3.05
N ARG A 348 5.60 22.15 2.03
CA ARG A 348 6.01 22.47 0.65
C ARG A 348 4.80 22.46 -0.29
N ALA A 349 4.90 23.11 -1.44
CA ALA A 349 3.91 23.04 -2.51
C ALA A 349 4.54 22.39 -3.76
N VAL A 350 3.78 21.54 -4.44
CA VAL A 350 4.11 21.02 -5.77
C VAL A 350 2.95 21.38 -6.68
N LEU A 351 3.25 21.98 -7.82
CA LEU A 351 2.28 22.34 -8.84
C LEU A 351 2.17 21.23 -9.88
N ARG A 352 0.96 20.82 -10.23
CA ARG A 352 0.67 20.05 -11.44
C ARG A 352 0.64 21.01 -12.62
N ILE A 353 1.58 20.87 -13.55
CA ILE A 353 1.80 21.80 -14.66
C ILE A 353 1.06 21.35 -15.93
N SER A 354 1.14 20.07 -16.27
CA SER A 354 0.46 19.48 -17.43
C SER A 354 -0.53 18.40 -16.96
N GLY A 355 -1.80 18.47 -17.40
CA GLY A 355 -2.82 17.56 -16.87
C GLY A 355 -4.21 17.53 -17.52
N ASP A 356 -4.43 18.07 -18.73
CA ASP A 356 -5.75 17.95 -19.40
C ASP A 356 -6.03 16.51 -19.91
N GLU A 357 -4.98 15.69 -20.05
CA GLU A 357 -5.10 14.23 -20.22
C GLU A 357 -4.26 13.57 -19.14
N VAL A 358 -4.92 12.87 -18.22
CA VAL A 358 -4.26 12.01 -17.25
C VAL A 358 -3.85 10.74 -17.99
N ILE A 359 -2.61 10.71 -18.47
CA ILE A 359 -1.86 9.46 -18.50
C ILE A 359 -1.26 9.34 -17.10
N SER A 360 -2.08 8.95 -16.12
CA SER A 360 -1.51 8.47 -14.86
C SER A 360 -0.79 7.17 -15.20
N SER A 361 0.47 7.07 -14.81
CA SER A 361 1.02 5.75 -14.55
C SER A 361 0.12 5.17 -13.46
N PRO A 362 -0.54 4.02 -13.69
CA PRO A 362 -1.39 3.43 -12.69
C PRO A 362 -0.54 3.24 -11.44
N VAL A 363 -1.11 3.51 -10.27
CA VAL A 363 -0.62 2.88 -9.05
C VAL A 363 -0.80 1.38 -9.30
N SER A 364 0.21 0.73 -9.87
CA SER A 364 0.19 -0.70 -10.11
C SER A 364 0.23 -1.34 -8.72
N LEU A 365 -0.93 -1.80 -8.26
CA LEU A 365 -1.06 -2.55 -7.01
C LEU A 365 -0.33 -3.90 -7.06
N THR A 366 0.19 -4.29 -8.23
CA THR A 366 1.13 -5.39 -8.42
C THR A 366 2.49 -4.80 -8.83
N PRO A 367 3.55 -4.92 -8.00
CA PRO A 367 4.89 -4.52 -8.41
C PRO A 367 5.31 -5.40 -9.59
N GLN A 368 5.76 -4.79 -10.69
CA GLN A 368 6.48 -5.52 -11.72
C GLN A 368 7.96 -5.49 -11.35
N LEU A 369 8.43 -6.56 -10.71
CA LEU A 369 9.82 -6.69 -10.33
C LEU A 369 10.65 -7.01 -11.57
N GLN A 370 11.91 -6.57 -11.61
CA GLN A 370 12.88 -7.13 -12.55
C GLN A 370 13.37 -8.48 -12.00
N PRO A 371 13.03 -9.62 -12.64
CA PRO A 371 13.39 -10.92 -12.09
C PRO A 371 14.89 -11.18 -12.20
N GLN A 372 15.44 -11.83 -11.18
CA GLN A 372 16.83 -12.27 -11.14
C GLN A 372 17.03 -13.63 -11.81
N PHE A 373 15.98 -14.46 -11.87
CA PHE A 373 16.05 -15.76 -12.52
C PHE A 373 16.31 -15.64 -14.04
N ARG A 374 17.45 -16.16 -14.48
CA ARG A 374 17.87 -16.21 -15.89
C ARG A 374 18.47 -17.59 -16.18
N PRO A 375 17.66 -18.59 -16.59
CA PRO A 375 18.21 -19.86 -17.06
C PRO A 375 18.98 -19.68 -18.37
N ASP A 376 19.91 -20.58 -18.68
CA ASP A 376 20.69 -20.56 -19.92
C ASP A 376 19.79 -20.69 -21.17
N GLU A 377 18.75 -21.53 -21.06
CA GLU A 377 17.74 -21.73 -22.09
C GLU A 377 16.35 -21.64 -21.46
N PHE A 378 15.42 -20.96 -22.13
CA PHE A 378 14.04 -20.86 -21.71
C PHE A 378 13.18 -21.97 -22.34
N ASN A 379 12.21 -22.43 -21.57
CA ASN A 379 11.10 -23.26 -21.97
C ASN A 379 9.82 -22.77 -21.27
N VAL A 380 8.66 -23.35 -21.59
CA VAL A 380 7.38 -22.92 -21.02
C VAL A 380 7.38 -22.92 -19.49
N GLY A 381 7.91 -23.97 -18.84
CA GLY A 381 7.98 -24.08 -17.38
C GLY A 381 8.90 -23.04 -16.73
N THR A 382 10.10 -22.82 -17.26
CA THR A 382 11.03 -21.80 -16.75
C THR A 382 10.55 -20.38 -17.05
N ARG A 383 9.83 -20.16 -18.16
CA ARG A 383 9.15 -18.88 -18.41
C ARG A 383 8.03 -18.63 -17.39
N LEU A 384 7.25 -19.66 -17.03
CA LEU A 384 6.29 -19.54 -15.94
C LEU A 384 7.00 -19.15 -14.64
N ALA A 385 8.07 -19.86 -14.26
CA ALA A 385 8.86 -19.57 -13.06
C ALA A 385 9.41 -18.12 -13.04
N TYR A 386 9.81 -17.61 -14.21
CA TYR A 386 10.22 -16.21 -14.41
C TYR A 386 9.07 -15.23 -14.18
N ARG A 387 7.89 -15.50 -14.75
CA ARG A 387 6.70 -14.66 -14.56
C ARG A 387 6.25 -14.62 -13.11
N LEU A 388 6.37 -15.72 -12.37
CA LEU A 388 6.00 -15.73 -10.95
C LEU A 388 6.85 -14.74 -10.14
N GLU A 389 8.17 -14.73 -10.36
CA GLU A 389 9.07 -13.76 -9.74
C GLU A 389 8.79 -12.32 -10.20
N GLU A 390 8.51 -12.11 -11.49
CA GLU A 390 8.14 -10.79 -12.05
C GLU A 390 6.91 -10.20 -11.37
N LEU A 391 5.94 -11.05 -11.01
CA LEU A 391 4.71 -10.66 -10.31
C LEU A 391 4.88 -10.52 -8.79
N GLY A 392 6.09 -10.72 -8.26
CA GLY A 392 6.38 -10.66 -6.83
C GLY A 392 5.84 -11.83 -6.03
N VAL A 393 5.62 -12.99 -6.66
CA VAL A 393 5.29 -14.23 -5.96
C VAL A 393 6.56 -14.76 -5.31
N THR A 394 6.57 -14.93 -3.98
CA THR A 394 7.66 -15.57 -3.22
C THR A 394 7.32 -17.00 -2.84
N ASP A 395 6.03 -17.32 -2.69
CA ASP A 395 5.55 -18.63 -2.31
C ASP A 395 4.42 -19.07 -3.25
N TYR A 396 4.48 -20.31 -3.73
CA TYR A 396 3.42 -20.93 -4.52
C TYR A 396 2.96 -22.22 -3.86
N PHE A 397 1.68 -22.56 -4.03
CA PHE A 397 1.07 -23.71 -3.38
C PHE A 397 1.05 -24.89 -4.34
N ALA A 398 1.26 -26.10 -3.85
CA ALA A 398 1.31 -27.28 -4.70
C ALA A 398 0.75 -28.52 -4.02
N VAL A 399 0.05 -29.33 -4.83
CA VAL A 399 -0.22 -30.75 -4.54
C VAL A 399 0.38 -31.56 -5.69
N PRO A 400 1.48 -32.29 -5.46
CA PRO A 400 2.15 -33.05 -6.50
C PRO A 400 1.30 -34.21 -7.03
N GLY A 401 1.33 -34.42 -8.34
CA GLY A 401 0.80 -35.61 -9.00
C GLY A 401 1.53 -35.86 -10.31
N ASP A 402 1.49 -37.08 -10.81
CA ASP A 402 2.31 -37.53 -11.96
C ASP A 402 2.23 -36.61 -13.19
N PHE A 403 1.07 -36.00 -13.47
CA PHE A 403 0.91 -35.06 -14.58
C PHE A 403 1.54 -33.67 -14.37
N ASN A 404 1.93 -33.27 -13.16
CA ASN A 404 2.56 -31.97 -12.89
C ASN A 404 4.02 -32.04 -12.42
N LEU A 405 4.59 -33.23 -12.16
CA LEU A 405 5.94 -33.38 -11.63
C LEU A 405 7.01 -32.72 -12.52
N GLY A 406 7.01 -33.04 -13.82
CA GLY A 406 7.99 -32.47 -14.74
C GLY A 406 7.87 -30.96 -14.90
N LEU A 407 6.68 -30.39 -14.70
CA LEU A 407 6.49 -28.95 -14.65
C LEU A 407 7.02 -28.35 -13.35
N LEU A 408 6.75 -28.99 -12.20
CA LEU A 408 7.29 -28.56 -10.90
C LEU A 408 8.82 -28.56 -10.89
N ASP A 409 9.46 -29.51 -11.56
CA ASP A 409 10.92 -29.54 -11.73
C ASP A 409 11.44 -28.28 -12.44
N GLU A 410 10.71 -27.75 -13.42
CA GLU A 410 11.06 -26.48 -14.09
C GLU A 410 10.86 -25.27 -13.18
N ILE A 411 9.80 -25.25 -12.36
CA ILE A 411 9.55 -24.16 -11.39
C ILE A 411 10.64 -24.12 -10.32
N LEU A 412 11.06 -25.29 -9.81
CA LEU A 412 12.08 -25.41 -8.76
C LEU A 412 13.48 -24.93 -9.19
N LYS A 413 13.71 -24.72 -10.49
CA LYS A 413 14.94 -24.08 -10.99
C LYS A 413 15.05 -22.62 -10.54
N ASN A 414 13.92 -21.92 -10.36
CA ASN A 414 13.91 -20.60 -9.76
C ASN A 414 13.98 -20.70 -8.23
N ARG A 415 15.12 -20.33 -7.65
CA ARG A 415 15.37 -20.39 -6.20
C ARG A 415 14.82 -19.18 -5.43
N SER A 416 14.39 -18.12 -6.13
CA SER A 416 13.78 -16.94 -5.52
C SER A 416 12.34 -17.17 -5.07
N ILE A 417 11.72 -18.26 -5.55
CA ILE A 417 10.35 -18.65 -5.21
C ILE A 417 10.34 -20.01 -4.52
N ARG A 418 9.45 -20.19 -3.54
CA ARG A 418 9.40 -21.38 -2.68
C ARG A 418 8.11 -22.17 -2.91
N MET A 419 8.26 -23.48 -3.06
CA MET A 419 7.14 -24.41 -3.09
C MET A 419 6.59 -24.64 -1.67
N ILE A 420 5.29 -24.45 -1.50
CA ILE A 420 4.55 -24.80 -0.30
C ILE A 420 3.67 -26.02 -0.61
N GLY A 421 4.05 -27.18 -0.07
CA GLY A 421 3.24 -28.39 -0.17
C GLY A 421 2.02 -28.32 0.75
N CYS A 422 0.82 -28.51 0.21
CA CYS A 422 -0.43 -28.51 0.97
C CYS A 422 -1.01 -29.92 1.11
N CYS A 423 -1.88 -30.13 2.09
CA CYS A 423 -2.42 -31.45 2.37
C CYS A 423 -3.48 -31.92 1.35
N THR A 424 -4.24 -30.99 0.79
CA THR A 424 -5.29 -31.24 -0.22
C THR A 424 -5.36 -30.08 -1.21
N GLU A 425 -5.93 -30.31 -2.39
CA GLU A 425 -6.08 -29.27 -3.41
C GLU A 425 -7.05 -28.17 -2.97
N LEU A 426 -8.13 -28.51 -2.27
CA LEU A 426 -9.02 -27.53 -1.65
C LEU A 426 -8.24 -26.57 -0.73
N ASN A 427 -7.42 -27.12 0.17
CA ASN A 427 -6.63 -26.31 1.09
C ASN A 427 -5.57 -25.49 0.36
N ALA A 428 -4.93 -26.03 -0.68
CA ALA A 428 -3.99 -25.30 -1.52
C ALA A 428 -4.65 -24.08 -2.18
N GLY A 429 -5.88 -24.24 -2.66
CA GLY A 429 -6.68 -23.14 -3.20
C GLY A 429 -7.03 -22.07 -2.16
N TYR A 430 -7.43 -22.47 -0.95
CA TYR A 430 -7.70 -21.53 0.14
C TYR A 430 -6.44 -20.85 0.66
N ALA A 431 -5.29 -21.53 0.67
CA ALA A 431 -4.01 -20.91 0.96
C ALA A 431 -3.64 -19.88 -0.13
N ALA A 432 -3.85 -20.21 -1.41
CA ALA A 432 -3.68 -19.25 -2.49
C ALA A 432 -4.61 -18.03 -2.36
N ASP A 433 -5.87 -18.23 -1.96
CA ASP A 433 -6.82 -17.13 -1.64
C ASP A 433 -6.24 -16.21 -0.55
N GLY A 434 -5.80 -16.77 0.58
CA GLY A 434 -5.18 -16.00 1.67
C GLY A 434 -3.90 -15.26 1.26
N TYR A 435 -3.06 -15.90 0.44
CA TYR A 435 -1.84 -15.29 -0.08
C TYR A 435 -2.15 -14.14 -1.05
N ALA A 436 -3.11 -14.31 -1.97
CA ALA A 436 -3.52 -13.25 -2.90
C ALA A 436 -4.07 -12.00 -2.19
N ARG A 437 -4.64 -12.15 -0.98
CA ARG A 437 -5.10 -11.02 -0.16
C ARG A 437 -3.97 -10.21 0.47
N SER A 438 -2.83 -10.84 0.76
CA SER A 438 -1.80 -10.28 1.64
C SER A 438 -0.51 -9.95 0.90
N SER A 439 -0.11 -10.78 -0.06
CA SER A 439 1.18 -10.71 -0.74
C SER A 439 1.43 -9.35 -1.40
N PRO A 440 2.70 -8.93 -1.55
CA PRO A 440 3.03 -7.66 -2.18
C PRO A 440 2.44 -7.52 -3.59
N GLY A 441 2.47 -8.60 -4.39
CA GLY A 441 1.92 -8.64 -5.74
C GLY A 441 0.40 -8.76 -5.82
N LYS A 442 -0.28 -9.15 -4.74
CA LYS A 442 -1.70 -9.55 -4.72
C LYS A 442 -2.05 -10.63 -5.74
N VAL A 443 -1.07 -11.49 -6.06
CA VAL A 443 -1.20 -12.64 -6.96
C VAL A 443 -0.79 -13.89 -6.20
N ALA A 444 -1.54 -14.96 -6.38
CA ALA A 444 -1.19 -16.29 -5.86
C ALA A 444 -1.20 -17.32 -6.98
N VAL A 445 -0.42 -18.38 -6.80
CA VAL A 445 -0.33 -19.48 -7.77
C VAL A 445 -0.49 -20.81 -7.07
N VAL A 446 -1.28 -21.69 -7.67
CA VAL A 446 -1.51 -23.05 -7.17
C VAL A 446 -1.30 -24.09 -8.27
N PHE A 447 -0.48 -25.09 -7.98
CA PHE A 447 -0.18 -26.22 -8.85
C PHE A 447 -0.92 -27.47 -8.39
N ILE A 448 -1.65 -28.10 -9.30
CA ILE A 448 -2.42 -29.32 -9.05
C ILE A 448 -2.25 -30.33 -10.18
N THR A 449 -2.64 -31.57 -9.95
CA THR A 449 -2.69 -32.61 -10.98
C THR A 449 -4.04 -32.62 -11.70
N PHE A 450 -4.06 -33.26 -12.86
CA PHE A 450 -5.19 -33.30 -13.77
C PHE A 450 -6.47 -33.87 -13.14
N MET A 451 -7.61 -33.28 -13.47
CA MET A 451 -8.97 -33.71 -13.10
C MET A 451 -9.25 -33.81 -11.60
N VAL A 452 -8.69 -34.81 -10.90
CA VAL A 452 -8.95 -35.07 -9.48
C VAL A 452 -8.56 -33.87 -8.62
N GLY A 453 -7.43 -33.22 -8.95
CA GLY A 453 -7.02 -32.00 -8.27
C GLY A 453 -7.94 -30.83 -8.61
N GLY A 454 -8.29 -30.66 -9.89
CA GLY A 454 -9.17 -29.57 -10.34
C GLY A 454 -10.56 -29.62 -9.72
N LEU A 455 -11.15 -30.82 -9.61
CA LEU A 455 -12.49 -31.00 -9.04
C LEU A 455 -12.55 -30.70 -7.54
N SER A 456 -11.46 -30.92 -6.79
CA SER A 456 -11.40 -30.50 -5.38
C SER A 456 -11.12 -28.99 -5.25
N LEU A 457 -10.21 -28.48 -6.08
CA LEU A 457 -9.77 -27.08 -6.05
C LEU A 457 -10.87 -26.08 -6.45
N ILE A 458 -11.79 -26.46 -7.35
CA ILE A 458 -12.76 -25.54 -7.95
C ILE A 458 -13.60 -24.77 -6.91
N ASN A 459 -13.90 -25.38 -5.76
CA ASN A 459 -14.61 -24.74 -4.66
C ASN A 459 -13.85 -23.52 -4.13
N ALA A 460 -12.54 -23.66 -3.88
CA ALA A 460 -11.71 -22.54 -3.45
C ALA A 460 -11.59 -21.45 -4.52
N ILE A 461 -11.56 -21.84 -5.80
CA ILE A 461 -11.40 -20.90 -6.92
C ILE A 461 -12.69 -20.13 -7.18
N ALA A 462 -13.86 -20.75 -6.99
CA ALA A 462 -15.14 -20.04 -6.97
C ALA A 462 -15.18 -19.00 -5.84
N GLY A 463 -14.64 -19.33 -4.67
CA GLY A 463 -14.44 -18.37 -3.57
C GLY A 463 -13.56 -17.20 -3.97
N ALA A 464 -12.36 -17.49 -4.48
CA ALA A 464 -11.43 -16.48 -4.98
C ALA A 464 -12.03 -15.60 -6.09
N TYR A 465 -12.84 -16.20 -6.99
CA TYR A 465 -13.57 -15.49 -8.02
C TYR A 465 -14.56 -14.52 -7.38
N SER A 466 -15.41 -14.96 -6.45
CA SER A 466 -16.42 -14.10 -5.80
C SER A 466 -15.80 -12.88 -5.09
N GLU A 467 -14.57 -13.03 -4.59
CA GLU A 467 -13.83 -11.99 -3.86
C GLU A 467 -12.89 -11.16 -4.76
N GLY A 468 -12.87 -11.44 -6.08
CA GLY A 468 -12.07 -10.71 -7.07
C GLY A 468 -10.55 -10.86 -6.86
N LEU A 469 -10.12 -12.05 -6.44
CA LEU A 469 -8.71 -12.36 -6.19
C LEU A 469 -8.01 -12.87 -7.46
N ARG A 470 -6.72 -12.52 -7.60
CA ARG A 470 -5.86 -12.92 -8.72
C ARG A 470 -5.17 -14.23 -8.37
N VAL A 471 -5.80 -15.35 -8.72
CA VAL A 471 -5.26 -16.69 -8.50
C VAL A 471 -5.00 -17.38 -9.84
N VAL A 472 -3.73 -17.70 -10.12
CA VAL A 472 -3.33 -18.47 -11.30
C VAL A 472 -3.31 -19.95 -10.92
N VAL A 473 -4.24 -20.72 -11.49
CA VAL A 473 -4.28 -22.17 -11.31
C VAL A 473 -3.54 -22.84 -12.44
N ILE A 474 -2.55 -23.66 -12.10
CA ILE A 474 -1.77 -24.45 -13.03
C ILE A 474 -2.06 -25.93 -12.80
N SER A 475 -2.66 -26.57 -13.79
CA SER A 475 -2.99 -27.98 -13.79
C SER A 475 -2.09 -28.71 -14.77
N GLY A 476 -1.22 -29.59 -14.27
CA GLY A 476 -0.48 -30.50 -15.15
C GLY A 476 -1.47 -31.47 -15.80
N CYS A 477 -1.32 -31.76 -17.10
CA CYS A 477 -2.24 -32.65 -17.80
C CYS A 477 -1.53 -33.64 -18.74
N PRO A 478 -2.24 -34.69 -19.23
CA PRO A 478 -1.66 -35.67 -20.15
C PRO A 478 -1.02 -35.02 -21.39
N PRO A 479 -0.08 -35.72 -22.08
CA PRO A 479 0.50 -35.22 -23.32
C PRO A 479 -0.57 -34.89 -24.37
N GLN A 480 -0.34 -33.89 -25.22
CA GLN A 480 -1.33 -33.39 -26.17
C GLN A 480 -1.99 -34.49 -27.03
N LYS A 481 -1.20 -35.47 -27.48
CA LYS A 481 -1.67 -36.61 -28.28
C LYS A 481 -2.81 -37.39 -27.59
N THR A 482 -2.83 -37.42 -26.27
CA THR A 482 -3.82 -38.13 -25.46
C THR A 482 -5.23 -37.54 -25.57
N PHE A 483 -5.34 -36.26 -25.89
CA PHE A 483 -6.63 -35.60 -26.11
C PHE A 483 -7.22 -35.90 -27.48
N ARG A 484 -6.39 -36.35 -28.44
CA ARG A 484 -6.82 -36.80 -29.77
C ARG A 484 -7.10 -38.30 -29.85
N ASP A 485 -6.72 -39.06 -28.82
CA ASP A 485 -6.90 -40.51 -28.73
C ASP A 485 -8.16 -40.88 -27.90
N GLU A 486 -8.82 -41.98 -28.28
CA GLU A 486 -9.96 -42.55 -27.56
C GLU A 486 -9.54 -43.36 -26.31
N ARG A 487 -8.24 -43.56 -26.08
CA ARG A 487 -7.72 -44.22 -24.87
C ARG A 487 -8.25 -43.59 -23.59
N LEU A 488 -8.56 -44.46 -22.65
CA LEU A 488 -8.85 -44.09 -21.26
C LEU A 488 -7.56 -43.72 -20.54
N VAL A 489 -7.66 -42.73 -19.65
CA VAL A 489 -6.53 -42.21 -18.87
C VAL A 489 -6.95 -42.25 -17.41
N HIS A 490 -6.03 -42.62 -16.52
CA HIS A 490 -6.25 -42.50 -15.08
C HIS A 490 -6.49 -41.02 -14.71
N HIS A 491 -7.11 -40.76 -13.57
CA HIS A 491 -7.60 -39.42 -13.23
C HIS A 491 -8.52 -38.83 -14.31
N THR A 492 -9.42 -39.63 -14.89
CA THR A 492 -10.52 -39.11 -15.73
C THR A 492 -11.82 -39.83 -15.38
N LEU A 493 -12.94 -39.36 -15.93
CA LEU A 493 -14.23 -40.04 -15.81
C LEU A 493 -14.31 -41.37 -16.59
N GLY A 494 -13.23 -41.82 -17.23
CA GLY A 494 -13.25 -43.01 -18.07
C GLY A 494 -14.03 -42.81 -19.38
N THR A 495 -14.07 -41.57 -19.90
CA THR A 495 -14.76 -41.23 -21.15
C THR A 495 -13.80 -40.68 -22.20
N LYS A 496 -14.23 -40.67 -23.47
CA LYS A 496 -13.43 -40.14 -24.60
C LYS A 496 -13.12 -38.64 -24.43
N ASN A 497 -14.10 -37.86 -23.96
CA ASN A 497 -13.96 -36.44 -23.68
C ASN A 497 -13.17 -36.23 -22.38
N LYS A 498 -12.17 -35.35 -22.41
CA LYS A 498 -11.28 -35.07 -21.27
C LYS A 498 -11.26 -33.58 -20.90
N ASP A 499 -12.20 -32.79 -21.41
CA ASP A 499 -12.26 -31.33 -21.22
C ASP A 499 -13.25 -30.90 -20.13
N GLN A 500 -13.67 -31.83 -19.26
CA GLN A 500 -14.68 -31.57 -18.23
C GLN A 500 -14.24 -30.44 -17.30
N VAL A 501 -13.02 -30.50 -16.77
CA VAL A 501 -12.51 -29.49 -15.83
C VAL A 501 -12.36 -28.14 -16.51
N LEU A 502 -11.83 -28.08 -17.74
CA LEU A 502 -11.79 -26.84 -18.52
C LEU A 502 -13.18 -26.19 -18.60
N ARG A 503 -14.22 -26.97 -18.93
CA ARG A 503 -15.60 -26.45 -19.01
C ARG A 503 -16.12 -25.99 -17.65
N MET A 504 -15.86 -26.73 -16.58
CA MET A 504 -16.30 -26.36 -15.24
C MET A 504 -15.64 -25.06 -14.76
N PHE A 505 -14.34 -24.89 -15.00
CA PHE A 505 -13.61 -23.70 -14.57
C PHE A 505 -14.00 -22.44 -15.34
N LYS A 506 -14.57 -22.54 -16.55
CA LYS A 506 -15.07 -21.36 -17.30
C LYS A 506 -16.09 -20.54 -16.51
N GLU A 507 -16.86 -21.18 -15.63
CA GLU A 507 -17.88 -20.50 -14.82
C GLU A 507 -17.30 -19.71 -13.64
N VAL A 508 -16.05 -20.01 -13.24
CA VAL A 508 -15.41 -19.48 -12.02
C VAL A 508 -14.02 -18.91 -12.26
N THR A 509 -13.68 -18.60 -13.52
CA THR A 509 -12.42 -17.98 -13.92
C THR A 509 -12.66 -16.98 -15.04
N ALA A 510 -11.78 -15.97 -15.16
CA ALA A 510 -11.80 -15.09 -16.32
C ALA A 510 -11.34 -15.80 -17.60
N LEU A 511 -10.47 -16.80 -17.46
CA LEU A 511 -10.01 -17.64 -18.55
C LEU A 511 -9.76 -19.06 -18.04
N SER A 512 -10.25 -20.04 -18.80
CA SER A 512 -9.95 -21.46 -18.63
C SER A 512 -9.43 -22.00 -19.96
N VAL A 513 -8.16 -22.39 -20.00
CA VAL A 513 -7.43 -22.70 -21.23
C VAL A 513 -6.49 -23.89 -21.05
N ARG A 514 -6.27 -24.64 -22.14
CA ARG A 514 -5.18 -25.61 -22.25
C ARG A 514 -4.14 -25.07 -23.20
N ILE A 515 -2.88 -25.04 -22.77
CA ILE A 515 -1.77 -24.62 -23.60
C ILE A 515 -1.45 -25.74 -24.60
N THR A 516 -1.38 -25.41 -25.88
CA THR A 516 -1.11 -26.34 -26.97
C THR A 516 -0.07 -25.76 -27.91
N SER A 517 0.54 -26.61 -28.74
CA SER A 517 1.50 -26.18 -29.77
C SER A 517 0.84 -25.46 -30.96
N GLU A 518 -0.49 -25.25 -30.95
CA GLU A 518 -1.22 -24.57 -32.02
C GLU A 518 -1.18 -23.03 -31.89
N HIS A 519 -0.88 -22.51 -30.70
CA HIS A 519 -0.87 -21.08 -30.38
C HIS A 519 0.32 -20.73 -29.50
N GLU A 520 1.51 -20.57 -30.09
CA GLU A 520 2.80 -20.24 -29.42
C GLU A 520 2.75 -20.38 -27.88
N PRO A 521 3.05 -21.57 -27.32
CA PRO A 521 2.74 -21.93 -25.94
C PRO A 521 3.12 -20.88 -24.87
N ALA A 522 4.28 -20.24 -25.07
CA ALA A 522 4.80 -19.20 -24.19
C ALA A 522 3.95 -17.92 -24.19
N GLU A 523 3.44 -17.50 -25.36
CA GLU A 523 2.56 -16.35 -25.48
C GLU A 523 1.16 -16.66 -24.91
N ALA A 524 0.62 -17.86 -25.19
CA ALA A 524 -0.66 -18.29 -24.62
C ALA A 524 -0.63 -18.32 -23.08
N LEU A 525 0.49 -18.74 -22.49
CA LEU A 525 0.72 -18.68 -21.04
C LEU A 525 0.70 -17.22 -20.54
N ASP A 526 1.49 -16.34 -21.14
CA ASP A 526 1.55 -14.93 -20.75
C ASP A 526 0.18 -14.23 -20.90
N ASN A 527 -0.58 -14.58 -21.95
CA ASN A 527 -1.93 -14.10 -22.18
C ASN A 527 -2.88 -14.52 -21.06
N ALA A 528 -2.82 -15.78 -20.62
CA ALA A 528 -3.64 -16.26 -19.52
C ALA A 528 -3.30 -15.57 -18.19
N ILE A 529 -2.02 -15.37 -17.91
CA ILE A 529 -1.57 -14.59 -16.74
C ILE A 529 -2.08 -13.15 -16.82
N ARG A 530 -1.98 -12.50 -17.99
CA ARG A 530 -2.49 -11.14 -18.19
C ARG A 530 -3.99 -11.04 -17.94
N CYS A 531 -4.78 -11.99 -18.44
CA CYS A 531 -6.22 -12.04 -18.16
C CYS A 531 -6.53 -12.10 -16.65
N CYS A 532 -5.73 -12.83 -15.87
CA CYS A 532 -5.87 -12.87 -14.41
C CYS A 532 -5.72 -11.49 -13.77
N LEU A 533 -4.69 -10.75 -14.20
CA LEU A 533 -4.33 -9.45 -13.66
C LEU A 533 -5.32 -8.36 -14.08
N GLU A 534 -5.68 -8.31 -15.36
CA GLU A 534 -6.57 -7.28 -15.92
C GLU A 534 -8.01 -7.44 -15.46
N ALA A 535 -8.52 -8.68 -15.36
CA ALA A 535 -9.86 -8.93 -14.86
C ALA A 535 -9.95 -8.86 -13.32
N SER A 536 -8.80 -8.92 -12.63
CA SER A 536 -8.73 -9.19 -11.19
C SER A 536 -9.57 -10.41 -10.80
N ARG A 537 -9.36 -11.53 -11.50
CA ARG A 537 -10.09 -12.79 -11.31
C ARG A 537 -9.15 -13.99 -11.47
N PRO A 538 -9.51 -15.16 -10.94
CA PRO A 538 -8.74 -16.37 -11.17
C PRO A 538 -8.68 -16.78 -12.64
N VAL A 539 -7.64 -17.51 -13.02
CA VAL A 539 -7.51 -18.19 -14.32
C VAL A 539 -7.12 -19.65 -14.11
N TYR A 540 -7.55 -20.53 -15.01
CA TYR A 540 -7.22 -21.95 -15.02
C TYR A 540 -6.45 -22.32 -16.29
N ILE A 541 -5.27 -22.87 -16.10
CA ILE A 541 -4.33 -23.19 -17.18
C ILE A 541 -3.95 -24.66 -17.08
N GLU A 542 -4.30 -25.44 -18.09
CA GLU A 542 -3.80 -26.80 -18.26
C GLU A 542 -2.50 -26.77 -19.08
N ILE A 543 -1.44 -27.36 -18.55
CA ILE A 543 -0.15 -27.49 -19.24
C ILE A 543 0.11 -28.98 -19.48
N PRO A 544 0.07 -29.45 -20.73
CA PRO A 544 0.46 -30.80 -21.09
C PRO A 544 1.90 -31.11 -20.70
N THR A 545 2.15 -32.32 -20.22
CA THR A 545 3.49 -32.80 -19.85
C THR A 545 4.53 -32.69 -20.97
N ASP A 546 4.12 -32.79 -22.24
CA ASP A 546 4.99 -32.62 -23.42
C ASP A 546 5.22 -31.15 -23.82
N ILE A 547 4.41 -30.22 -23.29
CA ILE A 547 4.55 -28.76 -23.51
C ILE A 547 5.42 -28.12 -22.43
N ALA A 548 5.41 -28.64 -21.19
CA ALA A 548 6.08 -28.02 -20.05
C ALA A 548 7.57 -27.70 -20.28
N GLN A 549 8.25 -28.55 -21.06
CA GLN A 549 9.67 -28.42 -21.40
C GLN A 549 9.91 -27.94 -22.84
N GLU A 550 8.87 -27.51 -23.56
CA GLU A 550 9.00 -26.99 -24.92
C GLU A 550 9.83 -25.68 -24.91
N PRO A 551 10.94 -25.61 -25.68
CA PRO A 551 11.78 -24.42 -25.73
C PRO A 551 11.03 -23.17 -26.18
N CYS A 552 11.38 -22.02 -25.61
CA CYS A 552 10.81 -20.74 -26.01
C CYS A 552 11.83 -19.60 -25.91
N GLU A 553 11.51 -18.45 -26.50
CA GLU A 553 12.34 -17.27 -26.38
C GLU A 553 12.33 -16.69 -24.95
N SER A 554 13.39 -15.96 -24.62
CA SER A 554 13.48 -15.23 -23.36
C SER A 554 12.35 -14.21 -23.23
N PRO A 555 11.65 -14.15 -22.08
CA PRO A 555 10.58 -13.19 -21.86
C PRO A 555 11.11 -11.76 -21.75
N GLY A 556 10.48 -10.81 -22.47
CA GLY A 556 10.52 -9.38 -22.14
C GLY A 556 9.57 -9.05 -20.97
N SER A 557 9.45 -7.78 -20.60
CA SER A 557 8.50 -7.34 -19.55
C SER A 557 7.06 -7.72 -19.87
N LEU A 558 6.32 -8.24 -18.89
CA LEU A 558 4.90 -8.51 -19.06
C LEU A 558 4.13 -7.19 -19.17
N LEU A 559 3.74 -6.80 -20.38
CA LEU A 559 2.89 -5.64 -20.58
C LEU A 559 1.48 -5.94 -20.04
N ILE A 560 1.03 -5.18 -19.03
CA ILE A 560 -0.33 -5.27 -18.48
C ILE A 560 -1.05 -3.97 -18.80
N ASN A 561 -2.22 -4.05 -19.42
CA ASN A 561 -3.00 -2.86 -19.75
C ASN A 561 -3.99 -2.53 -18.63
N ILE A 562 -3.48 -2.17 -17.45
CA ILE A 562 -4.34 -1.79 -16.30
C ILE A 562 -4.88 -0.36 -16.47
N SER A 563 -4.21 0.48 -17.25
CA SER A 563 -4.56 1.89 -17.45
C SER A 563 -5.79 2.05 -18.35
N ARG A 564 -6.98 2.11 -17.75
CA ARG A 564 -8.15 2.62 -18.47
C ARG A 564 -7.96 4.12 -18.69
N ARG A 565 -7.66 4.50 -19.93
CA ARG A 565 -7.59 5.92 -20.32
C ARG A 565 -8.96 6.56 -20.10
N PHE A 566 -8.98 7.73 -19.48
CA PHE A 566 -10.17 8.55 -19.33
C PHE A 566 -9.83 10.01 -19.59
N GLU A 567 -10.80 10.79 -20.05
CA GLU A 567 -10.65 12.23 -20.24
C GLU A 567 -10.91 12.97 -18.93
N MET A 568 -10.05 13.92 -18.57
CA MET A 568 -10.22 14.70 -17.33
C MET A 568 -11.51 15.54 -17.37
N SER A 569 -11.89 16.07 -18.53
CA SER A 569 -13.17 16.76 -18.75
C SER A 569 -14.36 15.89 -18.36
N HIS A 570 -14.35 14.61 -18.74
CA HIS A 570 -15.38 13.64 -18.35
C HIS A 570 -15.39 13.41 -16.84
N ALA A 571 -14.21 13.24 -16.21
CA ALA A 571 -14.13 13.08 -14.76
C ALA A 571 -14.65 14.30 -13.99
N LEU A 572 -14.36 15.51 -14.45
CA LEU A 572 -14.90 16.74 -13.87
C LEU A 572 -16.43 16.80 -14.02
N ASN A 573 -17.00 16.40 -15.16
CA ASN A 573 -18.46 16.33 -15.33
C ASN A 573 -19.11 15.35 -14.33
N VAL A 574 -18.50 14.18 -14.09
CA VAL A 574 -18.98 13.24 -13.07
C VAL A 574 -18.91 13.85 -11.68
N VAL A 575 -17.81 14.54 -11.36
CA VAL A 575 -17.66 15.22 -10.07
C VAL A 575 -18.66 16.36 -9.90
N ASP A 576 -19.03 17.08 -10.96
CA ASP A 576 -20.09 18.09 -10.92
C ASP A 576 -21.46 17.46 -10.61
N ALA A 577 -21.76 16.28 -11.16
CA ALA A 577 -22.97 15.52 -10.81
C ALA A 577 -22.95 15.10 -9.33
N ILE A 578 -21.80 14.61 -8.84
CA ILE A 578 -21.59 14.27 -7.42
C ILE A 578 -21.78 15.51 -6.53
N ILE A 579 -21.23 16.67 -6.90
CA ILE A 579 -21.37 17.93 -6.17
C ILE A 579 -22.84 18.35 -6.10
N LYS A 580 -23.61 18.21 -7.19
CA LYS A 580 -25.06 18.50 -7.20
C LYS A 580 -25.80 17.62 -6.19
N CYS A 581 -25.55 16.32 -6.20
CA CYS A 581 -26.13 15.38 -5.22
C CYS A 581 -25.72 15.75 -3.79
N TRP A 582 -24.43 16.03 -3.57
CA TRP A 582 -23.91 16.44 -2.28
C TRP A 582 -24.59 17.72 -1.78
N ASN A 583 -24.67 18.77 -2.58
CA ASN A 583 -25.22 20.06 -2.15
C ASN A 583 -26.74 20.01 -1.86
N ALA A 584 -27.46 19.06 -2.44
CA ALA A 584 -28.91 18.93 -2.24
C ALA A 584 -29.31 18.35 -0.87
N VAL A 585 -28.38 17.75 -0.14
CA VAL A 585 -28.68 16.96 1.07
C VAL A 585 -28.09 17.56 2.35
N LYS A 586 -28.58 17.16 3.52
CA LYS A 586 -28.14 17.70 4.83
C LYS A 586 -27.48 16.66 5.71
N LYS A 587 -27.81 15.38 5.59
CA LYS A 587 -27.34 14.29 6.45
C LYS A 587 -26.75 13.13 5.64
N PRO A 588 -25.77 13.37 4.74
CA PRO A 588 -25.13 12.29 4.00
C PRO A 588 -24.39 11.33 4.95
N VAL A 589 -24.22 10.09 4.51
CA VAL A 589 -23.33 9.10 5.13
C VAL A 589 -22.46 8.47 4.06
N LEU A 590 -21.22 8.14 4.42
CA LEU A 590 -20.31 7.35 3.59
C LEU A 590 -20.37 5.89 4.07
N LEU A 591 -20.61 4.96 3.15
CA LEU A 591 -20.48 3.52 3.37
C LEU A 591 -19.38 2.97 2.47
N VAL A 592 -18.37 2.36 3.07
CA VAL A 592 -17.26 1.72 2.35
C VAL A 592 -17.46 0.20 2.33
N GLY A 593 -17.36 -0.41 1.15
CA GLY A 593 -17.45 -1.85 0.97
C GLY A 593 -16.12 -2.50 0.60
N ALA A 594 -16.09 -3.85 0.59
CA ALA A 594 -14.85 -4.60 0.42
C ALA A 594 -14.19 -4.45 -0.95
N HIS A 595 -14.96 -4.14 -2.01
CA HIS A 595 -14.40 -3.91 -3.35
C HIS A 595 -13.53 -2.66 -3.42
N ALA A 596 -13.70 -1.70 -2.50
CA ALA A 596 -12.80 -0.57 -2.37
C ALA A 596 -11.34 -1.01 -2.20
N ARG A 597 -11.07 -2.14 -1.53
CA ARG A 597 -9.71 -2.68 -1.31
C ARG A 597 -8.96 -3.01 -2.62
N GLN A 598 -9.68 -3.30 -3.70
CA GLN A 598 -9.07 -3.69 -4.97
C GLN A 598 -8.56 -2.48 -5.77
N ALA A 599 -9.14 -1.31 -5.55
CA ALA A 599 -8.84 -0.09 -6.30
C ALA A 599 -8.20 1.00 -5.43
N LEU A 600 -8.45 1.00 -4.12
CA LEU A 600 -8.11 2.10 -3.22
C LEU A 600 -7.05 1.71 -2.18
N LEU A 601 -6.07 2.58 -2.01
CA LEU A 601 -5.17 2.59 -0.86
C LEU A 601 -5.90 3.17 0.37
N PRO A 602 -5.56 2.71 1.59
CA PRO A 602 -6.21 3.20 2.80
C PRO A 602 -6.16 4.73 2.97
N ASP A 603 -5.04 5.37 2.62
CA ASP A 603 -4.88 6.83 2.72
C ASP A 603 -5.81 7.63 1.80
N MET A 604 -6.21 7.05 0.65
CA MET A 604 -7.18 7.68 -0.25
C MET A 604 -8.58 7.70 0.37
N LEU A 605 -8.95 6.62 1.09
CA LEU A 605 -10.21 6.58 1.84
C LEU A 605 -10.20 7.57 2.99
N VAL A 606 -9.10 7.69 3.74
CA VAL A 606 -8.95 8.71 4.80
C VAL A 606 -9.10 10.11 4.23
N SER A 607 -8.43 10.40 3.11
CA SER A 607 -8.51 11.71 2.45
C SER A 607 -9.93 12.03 1.96
N LEU A 608 -10.67 11.03 1.46
CA LEU A 608 -12.07 11.17 1.09
C LEU A 608 -12.95 11.48 2.32
N ILE A 609 -12.72 10.77 3.43
CA ILE A 609 -13.45 10.98 4.68
C ILE A 609 -13.26 12.40 5.19
N ASP A 610 -12.00 12.86 5.24
CA ASP A 610 -11.64 14.23 5.66
C ASP A 610 -12.23 15.28 4.72
N LYS A 611 -12.33 14.99 3.42
CA LYS A 611 -12.95 15.88 2.44
C LYS A 611 -14.45 16.04 2.68
N LEU A 612 -15.16 14.93 2.93
CA LEU A 612 -16.61 14.93 3.04
C LEU A 612 -17.09 15.41 4.42
N GLY A 613 -16.44 15.00 5.50
CA GLY A 613 -16.82 15.38 6.87
C GLY A 613 -18.06 14.70 7.44
N CYS A 614 -18.64 13.75 6.70
CA CYS A 614 -19.87 13.05 7.07
C CYS A 614 -19.58 11.76 7.86
N PRO A 615 -20.58 11.18 8.55
CA PRO A 615 -20.40 9.90 9.24
C PRO A 615 -20.04 8.77 8.28
N VAL A 616 -19.10 7.94 8.70
CA VAL A 616 -18.54 6.84 7.91
C VAL A 616 -18.89 5.51 8.54
N LEU A 617 -19.40 4.60 7.73
CA LEU A 617 -19.63 3.21 8.06
C LEU A 617 -18.87 2.31 7.10
N VAL A 618 -18.66 1.08 7.51
CA VAL A 618 -18.13 0.01 6.64
C VAL A 618 -19.13 -1.12 6.54
N GLN A 619 -19.17 -1.82 5.40
CA GLN A 619 -19.77 -3.15 5.34
C GLN A 619 -18.94 -4.13 6.20
N PRO A 620 -19.52 -5.23 6.72
CA PRO A 620 -18.80 -6.19 7.56
C PRO A 620 -17.51 -6.74 6.94
N ASP A 621 -17.51 -6.99 5.63
CA ASP A 621 -16.36 -7.47 4.85
C ASP A 621 -15.35 -6.36 4.49
N ALA A 622 -15.66 -5.11 4.82
CA ALA A 622 -14.84 -3.92 4.59
C ALA A 622 -14.17 -3.38 5.88
N LYS A 623 -14.35 -4.05 7.01
CA LYS A 623 -13.62 -3.73 8.25
C LYS A 623 -12.10 -3.72 8.00
N SER A 624 -11.38 -2.88 8.75
CA SER A 624 -9.98 -2.43 8.55
C SER A 624 -9.71 -1.39 7.45
N LEU A 625 -10.61 -1.17 6.48
CA LEU A 625 -10.34 -0.22 5.38
C LEU A 625 -10.35 1.25 5.81
N VAL A 626 -10.98 1.55 6.95
CA VAL A 626 -11.09 2.89 7.53
C VAL A 626 -10.55 2.84 8.96
N PRO A 627 -9.80 3.87 9.43
CA PRO A 627 -9.34 3.91 10.81
C PRO A 627 -10.52 3.95 11.79
N GLU A 628 -10.61 2.94 12.67
CA GLU A 628 -11.73 2.83 13.61
C GLU A 628 -11.67 3.84 14.78
N ASP A 629 -10.57 4.58 14.89
CA ASP A 629 -10.38 5.71 15.80
C ASP A 629 -10.62 7.07 15.13
N HIS A 630 -10.92 7.10 13.82
CA HIS A 630 -11.27 8.32 13.11
C HIS A 630 -12.55 8.95 13.71
N HIS A 631 -12.57 10.27 13.93
CA HIS A 631 -13.70 10.94 14.60
C HIS A 631 -15.02 10.89 13.82
N HIS A 632 -14.95 10.64 12.50
CA HIS A 632 -16.11 10.39 11.65
C HIS A 632 -16.52 8.91 11.54
N PHE A 633 -15.75 7.97 12.08
CA PHE A 633 -16.11 6.56 12.00
C PHE A 633 -17.21 6.19 12.99
N LEU A 634 -18.29 5.60 12.49
CA LEU A 634 -19.47 5.19 13.26
C LEU A 634 -19.51 3.68 13.51
N GLY A 635 -18.84 2.86 12.71
CA GLY A 635 -18.81 1.41 12.86
C GLY A 635 -19.33 0.64 11.66
N THR A 636 -19.65 -0.63 11.87
CA THR A 636 -20.13 -1.54 10.82
C THR A 636 -21.63 -1.38 10.58
N PHE A 637 -22.03 -1.24 9.32
CA PHE A 637 -23.42 -1.37 8.88
C PHE A 637 -23.66 -2.76 8.30
N TRP A 638 -24.55 -3.50 8.94
CA TRP A 638 -24.95 -4.86 8.56
C TRP A 638 -26.46 -5.07 8.76
N SER A 639 -27.27 -4.18 8.19
CA SER A 639 -28.74 -4.24 8.25
C SER A 639 -29.27 -4.46 9.69
N SER A 640 -30.13 -5.45 9.93
CA SER A 640 -30.69 -5.80 11.24
C SER A 640 -29.66 -6.33 12.26
N ALA A 641 -28.51 -6.83 11.80
CA ALA A 641 -27.40 -7.28 12.66
C ALA A 641 -26.50 -6.12 13.16
N SER A 642 -26.68 -4.92 12.61
CA SER A 642 -25.96 -3.70 13.04
C SER A 642 -26.24 -3.35 14.50
N GLU A 643 -25.34 -2.60 15.12
CA GLU A 643 -25.70 -1.87 16.34
C GLU A 643 -26.84 -0.86 16.06
N GLN A 644 -27.74 -0.68 17.04
CA GLN A 644 -28.97 0.11 16.84
C GLN A 644 -28.68 1.54 16.40
N LYS A 645 -27.60 2.16 16.90
CA LYS A 645 -27.18 3.51 16.54
C LYS A 645 -26.65 3.60 15.10
N CYS A 646 -25.87 2.62 14.65
CA CYS A 646 -25.40 2.52 13.26
C CYS A 646 -26.58 2.38 12.31
N HIS A 647 -27.49 1.45 12.62
CA HIS A 647 -28.70 1.20 11.82
C HIS A 647 -29.57 2.45 11.68
N LYS A 648 -29.92 3.09 12.81
CA LYS A 648 -30.76 4.30 12.83
C LYS A 648 -30.11 5.46 12.08
N THR A 649 -28.80 5.67 12.24
CA THR A 649 -28.08 6.76 11.57
C THR A 649 -28.04 6.56 10.06
N PHE A 650 -27.72 5.35 9.61
CA PHE A 650 -27.68 5.01 8.19
C PHE A 650 -29.07 5.15 7.54
N LYS A 651 -30.11 4.58 8.15
CA LYS A 651 -31.48 4.65 7.61
C LYS A 651 -32.10 6.04 7.64
N ALA A 652 -31.68 6.91 8.56
CA ALA A 652 -32.14 8.31 8.64
C ALA A 652 -31.40 9.26 7.69
N SER A 653 -30.35 8.79 7.01
CA SER A 653 -29.60 9.58 6.03
C SER A 653 -30.44 9.91 4.80
N ASP A 654 -30.24 11.12 4.27
CA ASP A 654 -30.83 11.60 3.02
C ASP A 654 -29.91 11.37 1.80
N LEU A 655 -28.69 10.85 1.99
CA LEU A 655 -27.80 10.40 0.92
C LEU A 655 -26.83 9.32 1.40
N TRP A 656 -26.79 8.19 0.69
CA TRP A 656 -25.83 7.11 0.89
C TRP A 656 -24.76 7.20 -0.19
N ILE A 657 -23.56 7.64 0.20
CA ILE A 657 -22.38 7.61 -0.66
C ILE A 657 -21.76 6.23 -0.47
N MET A 658 -21.83 5.38 -1.49
CA MET A 658 -21.33 4.01 -1.44
C MET A 658 -20.04 3.91 -2.22
N VAL A 659 -18.96 3.44 -1.59
CA VAL A 659 -17.66 3.27 -2.25
C VAL A 659 -17.29 1.81 -2.25
N GLY A 660 -17.33 1.18 -3.43
CA GLY A 660 -17.01 -0.24 -3.60
C GLY A 660 -17.89 -1.17 -2.77
N CYS A 661 -19.17 -0.83 -2.62
CA CYS A 661 -20.14 -1.63 -1.88
C CYS A 661 -20.66 -2.80 -2.72
N ARG A 662 -20.88 -3.95 -2.06
CA ARG A 662 -21.61 -5.09 -2.63
C ARG A 662 -22.86 -5.38 -1.82
N TRP A 663 -23.92 -5.79 -2.49
CA TRP A 663 -25.17 -6.13 -1.82
C TRP A 663 -25.58 -7.56 -2.17
N THR A 664 -25.46 -8.44 -1.18
CA THR A 664 -26.04 -9.79 -1.23
C THR A 664 -27.18 -9.90 -0.22
N ASP A 665 -27.91 -11.00 -0.26
CA ASP A 665 -28.85 -11.41 0.79
C ASP A 665 -28.22 -11.38 2.18
N TYR A 666 -26.94 -11.71 2.33
CA TYR A 666 -26.22 -11.62 3.61
C TYR A 666 -25.85 -10.19 4.02
N HIS A 667 -25.77 -9.24 3.10
CA HIS A 667 -25.57 -7.82 3.46
C HIS A 667 -26.90 -7.17 3.90
N THR A 668 -27.99 -7.51 3.20
CA THR A 668 -29.32 -6.93 3.42
C THR A 668 -30.12 -7.66 4.48
N LEU A 669 -29.81 -8.94 4.73
CA LEU A 669 -30.51 -9.86 5.65
C LEU A 669 -32.00 -10.01 5.33
N GLY A 670 -32.41 -9.77 4.08
CA GLY A 670 -33.81 -9.68 3.69
C GLY A 670 -34.58 -8.50 4.29
N CYS A 671 -33.93 -7.65 5.10
CA CYS A 671 -34.55 -6.50 5.77
C CYS A 671 -34.30 -5.17 5.04
N LEU A 672 -33.35 -5.14 4.09
CA LEU A 672 -33.03 -3.94 3.31
C LEU A 672 -33.26 -4.17 1.81
N ASP A 673 -34.27 -3.49 1.26
CA ASP A 673 -34.57 -3.52 -0.17
C ASP A 673 -33.83 -2.39 -0.88
N MET A 674 -32.74 -2.74 -1.58
CA MET A 674 -31.87 -1.76 -2.24
C MET A 674 -32.55 -1.03 -3.40
N GLU A 675 -33.51 -1.65 -4.09
CA GLU A 675 -34.21 -1.04 -5.23
C GLU A 675 -35.08 0.14 -4.77
N LYS A 676 -35.72 0.01 -3.61
CA LYS A 676 -36.51 1.09 -3.00
C LYS A 676 -35.66 2.27 -2.50
N GLU A 677 -34.37 2.04 -2.30
CA GLU A 677 -33.45 3.03 -1.73
C GLU A 677 -32.64 3.78 -2.79
N THR A 678 -32.76 3.41 -4.07
CA THR A 678 -32.07 4.04 -5.22
C THR A 678 -32.19 5.57 -5.24
N HIS A 679 -33.32 6.11 -4.83
CA HIS A 679 -33.60 7.57 -4.74
C HIS A 679 -32.64 8.36 -3.83
N ARG A 680 -31.80 7.68 -3.03
CA ARG A 680 -30.80 8.29 -2.15
C ARG A 680 -29.42 7.64 -2.23
N ILE A 681 -29.14 6.84 -3.26
CA ILE A 681 -27.85 6.16 -3.42
C ILE A 681 -27.00 6.89 -4.45
N LEU A 682 -25.81 7.31 -4.02
CA LEU A 682 -24.70 7.67 -4.91
C LEU A 682 -23.69 6.52 -4.87
N ASP A 683 -23.70 5.69 -5.91
CA ASP A 683 -22.88 4.47 -5.99
C ASP A 683 -21.59 4.75 -6.77
N LEU A 684 -20.45 4.58 -6.11
CA LEU A 684 -19.10 4.80 -6.65
C LEU A 684 -18.38 3.45 -6.74
N GLN A 685 -18.34 2.88 -7.95
CA GLN A 685 -17.73 1.59 -8.27
C GLN A 685 -16.52 1.79 -9.18
N ASP A 686 -15.66 0.77 -9.31
CA ASP A 686 -14.53 0.84 -10.22
C ASP A 686 -14.95 0.84 -11.69
N GLY A 687 -14.79 1.98 -12.35
CA GLY A 687 -15.20 2.19 -13.73
C GLY A 687 -16.65 2.63 -13.90
N PHE A 688 -17.45 2.79 -12.84
CA PHE A 688 -18.87 3.11 -12.94
C PHE A 688 -19.38 3.94 -11.75
N VAL A 689 -20.21 4.95 -12.03
CA VAL A 689 -20.86 5.81 -11.04
C VAL A 689 -22.34 5.94 -11.35
N THR A 690 -23.21 5.75 -10.36
CA THR A 690 -24.65 6.00 -10.51
C THR A 690 -25.15 6.99 -9.45
N THR A 691 -25.89 7.99 -9.89
CA THR A 691 -26.46 9.02 -9.01
C THR A 691 -27.88 8.66 -8.55
N PRO A 692 -28.40 9.28 -7.48
CA PRO A 692 -29.76 9.03 -7.01
C PRO A 692 -30.87 9.36 -8.02
N SER A 693 -30.57 10.17 -9.04
CA SER A 693 -31.51 10.49 -10.13
C SER A 693 -31.50 9.45 -11.26
N GLY A 694 -30.68 8.41 -11.16
CA GLY A 694 -30.51 7.36 -12.18
C GLY A 694 -29.51 7.71 -13.28
N GLU A 695 -28.81 8.83 -13.19
CA GLU A 695 -27.73 9.15 -14.13
C GLU A 695 -26.55 8.22 -13.87
N SER A 696 -25.95 7.69 -14.95
CA SER A 696 -24.85 6.74 -14.86
C SER A 696 -23.68 7.17 -15.73
N PHE A 697 -22.48 7.09 -15.16
CA PHE A 697 -21.23 7.43 -15.81
C PHE A 697 -20.30 6.22 -15.81
N ALA A 698 -19.63 5.95 -16.91
CA ALA A 698 -18.68 4.86 -17.04
C ALA A 698 -17.29 5.37 -17.42
N GLY A 699 -16.28 4.51 -17.23
CA GLY A 699 -14.94 4.68 -17.79
C GLY A 699 -13.93 5.39 -16.89
N ILE A 700 -14.25 5.68 -15.64
CA ILE A 700 -13.32 6.31 -14.69
C ILE A 700 -12.92 5.31 -13.60
N PRO A 701 -11.63 4.92 -13.49
CA PRO A 701 -11.14 4.12 -12.38
C PRO A 701 -11.46 4.73 -11.02
N LEU A 702 -11.81 3.91 -10.03
CA LEU A 702 -12.28 4.40 -8.72
C LEU A 702 -11.21 5.22 -7.99
N ASN A 703 -9.94 4.81 -8.05
CA ASN A 703 -8.82 5.57 -7.48
C ASN A 703 -8.72 6.99 -8.05
N GLU A 704 -8.85 7.12 -9.37
CA GLU A 704 -8.81 8.41 -10.06
C GLU A 704 -10.03 9.25 -9.69
N LEU A 705 -11.22 8.64 -9.68
CA LEU A 705 -12.43 9.32 -9.25
C LEU A 705 -12.30 9.88 -7.82
N ILE A 706 -11.84 9.07 -6.86
CA ILE A 706 -11.64 9.53 -5.47
C ILE A 706 -10.58 10.65 -5.41
N ASN A 707 -9.51 10.57 -6.19
CA ASN A 707 -8.51 11.64 -6.27
C ASN A 707 -9.10 12.95 -6.77
N VAL A 708 -9.92 12.92 -7.83
CA VAL A 708 -10.57 14.11 -8.38
C VAL A 708 -11.62 14.66 -7.40
N ILE A 709 -12.43 13.79 -6.77
CA ILE A 709 -13.39 14.18 -5.71
C ILE A 709 -12.66 14.90 -4.57
N THR A 710 -11.54 14.37 -4.12
CA THR A 710 -10.76 14.94 -3.00
C THR A 710 -10.19 16.33 -3.35
N GLN A 711 -9.85 16.56 -4.62
CA GLN A 711 -9.32 17.83 -5.15
C GLN A 711 -10.42 18.82 -5.56
N SER A 712 -11.69 18.41 -5.58
CA SER A 712 -12.82 19.21 -6.07
C SER A 712 -13.26 20.33 -5.09
N ASP A 713 -14.24 21.14 -5.50
CA ASP A 713 -14.88 22.16 -4.68
C ASP A 713 -15.95 21.62 -3.71
N ILE A 714 -16.06 20.30 -3.53
CA ILE A 714 -16.93 19.72 -2.49
C ILE A 714 -16.58 20.33 -1.13
N HIS A 715 -17.58 20.97 -0.51
CA HIS A 715 -17.46 21.56 0.81
C HIS A 715 -17.69 20.50 1.89
N HIS A 716 -16.79 20.49 2.87
CA HIS A 716 -16.89 19.68 4.08
C HIS A 716 -18.20 19.96 4.84
N LYS A 717 -18.92 18.90 5.21
CA LYS A 717 -20.12 18.99 6.07
C LYS A 717 -19.81 18.37 7.42
N GLU A 718 -19.39 19.21 8.38
CA GLU A 718 -19.08 18.74 9.72
C GLU A 718 -20.34 18.29 10.46
N ILE A 719 -20.61 16.98 10.40
CA ILE A 719 -21.75 16.37 11.09
C ILE A 719 -21.20 15.72 12.36
N THR A 720 -21.46 16.37 13.50
CA THR A 720 -21.05 15.84 14.81
C THR A 720 -21.72 14.49 15.05
N ILE A 721 -20.91 13.44 15.13
CA ILE A 721 -21.37 12.14 15.59
C ILE A 721 -21.48 12.20 17.11
N PRO A 722 -22.60 11.77 17.73
CA PRO A 722 -22.69 11.78 19.18
C PRO A 722 -21.60 10.87 19.77
N ASN A 723 -20.75 11.41 20.66
CA ASN A 723 -19.66 10.70 21.33
C ASN A 723 -20.06 9.29 21.79
N GLY A 724 -19.20 8.29 21.54
CA GLY A 724 -19.33 6.93 22.06
C GLY A 724 -19.77 5.84 21.08
N VAL A 725 -19.31 5.85 19.83
CA VAL A 725 -19.64 4.82 18.80
C VAL A 725 -18.45 3.98 18.36
N VAL A 726 -17.46 3.84 19.23
CA VAL A 726 -16.58 2.68 19.12
C VAL A 726 -17.34 1.53 19.77
N GLN A 727 -17.41 0.38 19.11
CA GLN A 727 -17.72 -0.90 19.76
C GLN A 727 -16.73 -1.11 20.92
N THR A 728 -17.02 -0.48 22.04
CA THR A 728 -16.63 -0.99 23.33
C THR A 728 -17.92 -1.59 23.85
N THR A 729 -18.16 -2.86 23.56
CA THR A 729 -18.49 -3.70 24.71
C THR A 729 -17.40 -3.35 25.71
N LYS A 730 -17.71 -2.56 26.74
CA LYS A 730 -16.87 -2.54 27.93
C LYS A 730 -16.92 -3.99 28.35
N VAL A 731 -15.98 -4.77 27.84
CA VAL A 731 -15.87 -6.15 28.25
C VAL A 731 -15.62 -6.01 29.74
N LYS A 732 -16.60 -6.42 30.55
CA LYS A 732 -16.46 -6.35 32.00
C LYS A 732 -15.19 -7.13 32.28
N ARG A 733 -14.13 -6.45 32.71
CA ARG A 733 -12.93 -7.12 33.21
C ARG A 733 -13.42 -8.15 34.20
N ALA A 734 -13.20 -9.43 33.89
CA ALA A 734 -13.63 -10.51 34.76
C ALA A 734 -12.98 -10.27 36.13
N THR A 735 -13.81 -10.04 37.15
CA THR A 735 -13.37 -9.79 38.52
C THR A 735 -12.98 -11.07 39.25
N ILE A 736 -13.21 -12.24 38.64
CA ILE A 736 -13.02 -13.54 39.26
C ILE A 736 -12.16 -14.39 38.33
N GLU A 737 -10.91 -14.65 38.73
CA GLU A 737 -9.92 -15.39 37.93
C GLU A 737 -10.32 -16.86 37.67
N THR A 738 -11.35 -17.39 38.34
CA THR A 738 -11.79 -18.80 38.25
C THR A 738 -13.15 -19.03 37.57
N SER A 739 -13.77 -18.03 36.93
CA SER A 739 -15.06 -18.23 36.24
C SER A 739 -14.91 -19.06 34.96
N SER A 740 -15.97 -19.77 34.58
CA SER A 740 -16.09 -20.43 33.28
C SER A 740 -15.80 -19.45 32.15
N LEU A 741 -15.15 -19.92 31.09
CA LEU A 741 -14.86 -19.12 29.92
C LEU A 741 -16.16 -18.63 29.27
N SER A 742 -16.21 -17.33 28.96
CA SER A 742 -17.28 -16.70 28.20
C SER A 742 -16.75 -16.12 26.91
N LEU A 743 -17.62 -16.00 25.91
CA LEU A 743 -17.32 -15.28 24.67
C LEU A 743 -16.79 -13.88 24.96
N SER A 744 -17.45 -13.15 25.87
CA SER A 744 -17.00 -11.84 26.31
C SER A 744 -15.56 -11.85 26.82
N SER A 745 -15.16 -12.80 27.67
CA SER A 745 -13.79 -12.90 28.19
C SER A 745 -12.75 -13.09 27.08
N ILE A 746 -13.06 -13.91 26.07
CA ILE A 746 -12.20 -14.15 24.91
C ILE A 746 -12.00 -12.86 24.11
N LEU A 747 -13.10 -12.17 23.81
CA LEU A 747 -13.04 -10.90 23.06
C LEU A 747 -12.27 -9.82 23.83
N SER A 748 -12.38 -9.77 25.17
CA SER A 748 -11.50 -8.91 25.99
C SER A 748 -10.03 -9.21 25.74
N GLY A 749 -9.68 -10.50 25.79
CA GLY A 749 -8.30 -10.94 25.67
C GLY A 749 -7.73 -10.62 24.30
N ILE A 750 -8.51 -10.81 23.24
CA ILE A 750 -8.11 -10.43 21.87
C ILE A 750 -7.98 -8.90 21.77
N GLN A 751 -8.93 -8.14 22.32
CA GLN A 751 -8.91 -6.67 22.30
C GLN A 751 -7.69 -6.08 23.02
N ASP A 752 -7.27 -6.68 24.14
CA ASP A 752 -6.11 -6.23 24.90
C ASP A 752 -4.78 -6.57 24.19
N MET A 753 -4.75 -7.65 23.39
CA MET A 753 -3.54 -8.14 22.72
C MET A 753 -3.34 -7.56 21.32
N ILE A 754 -4.40 -7.16 20.61
CA ILE A 754 -4.33 -6.75 19.21
C ILE A 754 -3.55 -5.45 19.03
N LYS A 755 -2.67 -5.43 18.01
CA LYS A 755 -1.77 -4.34 17.64
C LYS A 755 -1.88 -4.00 16.16
N SER A 756 -1.33 -2.85 15.76
CA SER A 756 -1.30 -2.35 14.38
C SER A 756 -0.63 -3.31 13.39
N GLU A 757 0.28 -4.15 13.85
CA GLU A 757 0.99 -5.15 13.04
C GLU A 757 0.29 -6.51 12.99
N ASN A 758 -0.90 -6.63 13.59
CA ASN A 758 -1.70 -7.85 13.50
C ASN A 758 -2.65 -7.84 12.32
N SER A 759 -3.03 -9.03 11.89
CA SER A 759 -4.13 -9.24 10.95
C SER A 759 -5.14 -10.18 11.59
N VAL A 760 -6.43 -9.95 11.39
CA VAL A 760 -7.50 -10.81 11.90
C VAL A 760 -8.19 -11.52 10.73
N ILE A 761 -8.30 -12.84 10.81
CA ILE A 761 -9.07 -13.64 9.85
C ILE A 761 -10.22 -14.29 10.59
N ALA A 762 -11.45 -14.07 10.12
CA ALA A 762 -12.66 -14.61 10.72
C ALA A 762 -13.35 -15.60 9.76
N ASP A 763 -13.51 -16.85 10.20
CA ASP A 763 -14.26 -17.86 9.46
C ASP A 763 -15.77 -17.60 9.48
N THR A 764 -16.49 -18.21 8.55
CA THR A 764 -17.95 -18.24 8.55
C THR A 764 -18.48 -18.84 9.85
N GLY A 765 -19.39 -18.14 10.51
CA GLY A 765 -19.95 -18.52 11.80
C GLY A 765 -20.07 -17.32 12.75
N ASP A 766 -20.16 -17.60 14.05
CA ASP A 766 -20.18 -16.51 15.06
C ASP A 766 -18.88 -15.69 15.04
N SER A 767 -17.77 -16.27 14.54
CA SER A 767 -16.50 -15.57 14.30
C SER A 767 -16.64 -14.29 13.49
N TRP A 768 -17.53 -14.22 12.49
CA TRP A 768 -17.79 -12.99 11.75
C TRP A 768 -18.27 -11.86 12.66
N PHE A 769 -19.31 -12.13 13.45
CA PHE A 769 -19.90 -11.15 14.38
C PHE A 769 -18.94 -10.82 15.53
N ASN A 770 -18.25 -11.83 16.03
CA ASN A 770 -17.25 -11.72 17.08
C ASN A 770 -16.11 -10.79 16.69
N ALA A 771 -15.60 -10.93 15.47
CA ALA A 771 -14.56 -10.05 14.96
C ALA A 771 -15.06 -8.61 14.78
N GLN A 772 -16.33 -8.40 14.42
CA GLN A 772 -16.87 -7.04 14.36
C GLN A 772 -16.79 -6.34 15.72
N MET A 773 -16.98 -7.04 16.84
CA MET A 773 -16.94 -6.47 18.19
C MET A 773 -15.54 -6.07 18.68
N ILE A 774 -14.47 -6.42 17.95
CA ILE A 774 -13.09 -6.06 18.30
C ILE A 774 -12.73 -4.76 17.58
N LYS A 775 -12.28 -3.75 18.33
CA LYS A 775 -11.73 -2.52 17.76
C LYS A 775 -10.34 -2.78 17.19
N LEU A 776 -10.15 -2.46 15.92
CA LEU A 776 -8.86 -2.57 15.26
C LEU A 776 -8.03 -1.29 15.43
N PRO A 777 -6.77 -1.38 15.89
CA PRO A 777 -5.85 -0.25 15.81
C PRO A 777 -5.50 0.03 14.34
N TRP A 778 -5.27 1.30 13.99
CA TRP A 778 -4.90 1.65 12.62
C TRP A 778 -3.64 0.91 12.18
N GLY A 779 -3.67 0.36 10.96
CA GLY A 779 -2.65 -0.54 10.41
C GLY A 779 -2.98 -2.02 10.53
N ALA A 780 -3.81 -2.42 11.52
CA ALA A 780 -4.23 -3.81 11.63
C ALA A 780 -5.18 -4.18 10.48
N ASP A 781 -5.00 -5.35 9.90
CA ASP A 781 -5.80 -5.80 8.77
C ASP A 781 -6.89 -6.79 9.19
N TYR A 782 -7.90 -6.97 8.32
CA TYR A 782 -9.05 -7.82 8.57
C TYR A 782 -9.53 -8.51 7.30
N GLN A 783 -9.79 -9.82 7.40
CA GLN A 783 -10.30 -10.64 6.31
C GLN A 783 -11.47 -11.51 6.77
N MET A 784 -12.49 -11.57 5.90
CA MET A 784 -13.56 -12.55 5.90
C MET A 784 -13.89 -12.91 4.45
N GLN A 785 -14.49 -14.09 4.22
CA GLN A 785 -14.98 -14.53 2.92
C GLN A 785 -16.50 -14.55 2.92
N MET A 786 -17.13 -13.37 2.91
CA MET A 786 -18.55 -13.24 3.18
C MET A 786 -19.44 -13.62 2.00
N VAL A 787 -19.01 -13.31 0.77
CA VAL A 787 -19.87 -13.54 -0.41
C VAL A 787 -19.93 -15.03 -0.75
N TYR A 788 -18.81 -15.73 -0.64
CA TYR A 788 -18.78 -17.18 -0.87
C TYR A 788 -19.16 -17.98 0.37
N GLY A 789 -18.69 -17.55 1.55
CA GLY A 789 -19.14 -18.09 2.83
C GLY A 789 -18.72 -19.53 3.12
N SER A 790 -17.66 -20.08 2.52
CA SER A 790 -17.31 -21.49 2.73
C SER A 790 -16.66 -21.75 4.09
N ILE A 791 -17.32 -22.54 4.94
CA ILE A 791 -16.78 -22.92 6.26
C ILE A 791 -15.44 -23.66 6.13
N GLY A 792 -14.47 -23.27 6.95
CA GLY A 792 -13.13 -23.87 6.96
C GLY A 792 -12.15 -23.24 5.96
N TRP A 793 -12.57 -22.24 5.17
CA TRP A 793 -11.68 -21.41 4.35
C TRP A 793 -10.53 -20.81 5.16
N SER A 794 -10.83 -20.34 6.38
CA SER A 794 -9.94 -19.42 7.11
C SER A 794 -8.63 -20.05 7.58
N LEU A 795 -8.58 -21.36 7.86
CA LEU A 795 -7.36 -22.00 8.34
C LEU A 795 -6.30 -22.09 7.23
N PRO A 796 -6.54 -22.67 6.04
CA PRO A 796 -5.59 -22.58 4.95
C PRO A 796 -5.37 -21.14 4.46
N ALA A 797 -6.41 -20.28 4.46
CA ALA A 797 -6.22 -18.88 4.12
C ALA A 797 -5.26 -18.18 5.10
N THR A 798 -5.26 -18.53 6.39
CA THR A 798 -4.28 -18.04 7.37
C THR A 798 -2.86 -18.47 7.01
N LEU A 799 -2.67 -19.68 6.47
CA LEU A 799 -1.36 -20.16 6.03
C LEU A 799 -0.83 -19.24 4.92
N GLY A 800 -1.62 -19.04 3.87
CA GLY A 800 -1.21 -18.18 2.76
C GLY A 800 -1.09 -16.72 3.15
N TYR A 801 -1.99 -16.22 3.99
CA TYR A 801 -1.98 -14.83 4.44
C TYR A 801 -0.72 -14.51 5.27
N GLN A 802 -0.35 -15.39 6.19
CA GLN A 802 0.86 -15.26 7.02
C GLN A 802 2.14 -15.35 6.17
N LEU A 803 2.13 -16.13 5.10
CA LEU A 803 3.25 -16.21 4.15
C LEU A 803 3.39 -14.92 3.31
N GLY A 804 2.27 -14.31 2.90
CA GLY A 804 2.31 -13.04 2.18
C GLY A 804 2.71 -11.83 3.03
N ARG A 805 2.68 -11.97 4.37
CA ARG A 805 3.12 -10.97 5.34
C ARG A 805 3.91 -11.61 6.50
N PRO A 806 5.14 -12.08 6.25
CA PRO A 806 5.90 -12.85 7.24
C PRO A 806 6.26 -12.05 8.50
N ASP A 807 6.33 -10.71 8.41
CA ASP A 807 6.67 -9.82 9.53
C ASP A 807 5.47 -9.47 10.43
N GLN A 808 4.25 -9.82 10.00
CA GLN A 808 3.03 -9.60 10.78
C GLN A 808 2.64 -10.87 11.53
N ARG A 809 1.72 -10.76 12.50
CA ARG A 809 1.17 -11.93 13.18
C ARG A 809 -0.33 -12.02 12.98
N THR A 810 -0.78 -13.13 12.39
CA THR A 810 -2.20 -13.36 12.11
C THR A 810 -2.91 -13.93 13.34
N ILE A 811 -4.09 -13.40 13.63
CA ILE A 811 -5.05 -13.91 14.61
C ILE A 811 -6.20 -14.55 13.84
N LEU A 812 -6.39 -15.85 14.02
CA LEU A 812 -7.46 -16.62 13.39
C LEU A 812 -8.57 -16.87 14.40
N MET A 813 -9.81 -16.52 14.01
CA MET A 813 -11.03 -16.83 14.74
C MET A 813 -11.86 -17.85 13.94
N ILE A 814 -11.91 -19.10 14.40
CA ILE A 814 -12.55 -20.20 13.66
C ILE A 814 -13.43 -21.05 14.58
N GLY A 815 -14.63 -21.43 14.11
CA GLY A 815 -15.48 -22.38 14.83
C GLY A 815 -14.91 -23.80 14.78
N ASP A 816 -15.20 -24.60 15.79
CA ASP A 816 -14.91 -26.04 15.84
C ASP A 816 -15.41 -26.81 14.60
N GLY A 817 -16.60 -26.48 14.08
CA GLY A 817 -17.17 -27.08 12.89
C GLY A 817 -16.38 -26.75 11.62
N SER A 818 -16.11 -25.46 11.40
CA SER A 818 -15.26 -24.99 10.30
C SER A 818 -13.85 -25.59 10.35
N PHE A 819 -13.26 -25.68 11.54
CA PHE A 819 -11.92 -26.25 11.71
C PHE A 819 -11.84 -27.69 11.19
N ARG A 820 -12.86 -28.52 11.43
CA ARG A 820 -12.89 -29.92 10.99
C ARG A 820 -12.81 -30.11 9.47
N MET A 821 -13.20 -29.09 8.70
CA MET A 821 -13.20 -29.16 7.23
C MET A 821 -11.78 -29.16 6.64
N THR A 822 -10.85 -28.45 7.29
CA THR A 822 -9.53 -28.14 6.72
C THR A 822 -8.36 -28.29 7.71
N CYS A 823 -8.62 -28.84 8.90
CA CYS A 823 -7.70 -28.96 10.04
C CYS A 823 -6.28 -29.46 9.73
N GLN A 824 -6.13 -30.30 8.71
CA GLN A 824 -4.85 -30.86 8.28
C GLN A 824 -3.82 -29.78 7.90
N GLU A 825 -4.26 -28.60 7.43
CA GLU A 825 -3.33 -27.52 7.03
C GLU A 825 -2.57 -26.90 8.22
N LEU A 826 -3.02 -27.17 9.44
CA LEU A 826 -2.26 -26.86 10.65
C LEU A 826 -0.86 -27.52 10.62
N SER A 827 -0.75 -28.72 10.04
CA SER A 827 0.54 -29.42 9.91
C SER A 827 1.53 -28.66 9.02
N THR A 828 1.06 -28.02 7.94
CA THR A 828 1.87 -27.19 7.05
C THR A 828 2.40 -25.95 7.78
N MET A 829 1.54 -25.26 8.55
CA MET A 829 1.97 -24.10 9.35
C MET A 829 3.04 -24.46 10.39
N ILE A 830 2.87 -25.61 11.06
CA ILE A 830 3.83 -26.15 12.04
C ILE A 830 5.17 -26.43 11.36
N SER A 831 5.15 -27.11 10.22
CA SER A 831 6.34 -27.44 9.43
C SER A 831 7.12 -26.20 9.00
N LEU A 832 6.39 -25.16 8.57
CA LEU A 832 6.96 -23.87 8.15
C LEU A 832 7.32 -22.94 9.32
N ARG A 833 7.07 -23.37 10.57
CA ARG A 833 7.25 -22.57 11.79
C ARG A 833 6.57 -21.20 11.74
N LEU A 834 5.38 -21.14 11.15
CA LEU A 834 4.55 -19.94 11.17
C LEU A 834 4.04 -19.68 12.58
N ASN A 835 3.72 -18.42 12.89
CA ASN A 835 3.41 -17.97 14.25
C ASN A 835 1.99 -17.40 14.49
N PRO A 836 0.92 -17.85 13.81
CA PRO A 836 -0.41 -17.31 14.05
C PRO A 836 -0.93 -17.66 15.46
N ILE A 837 -1.90 -16.89 15.94
CA ILE A 837 -2.69 -17.20 17.15
C ILE A 837 -4.06 -17.67 16.69
N ILE A 838 -4.37 -18.94 16.92
CA ILE A 838 -5.60 -19.59 16.44
C ILE A 838 -6.53 -19.80 17.63
N PHE A 839 -7.67 -19.13 17.61
CA PHE A 839 -8.78 -19.34 18.53
C PHE A 839 -9.79 -20.26 17.87
N VAL A 840 -9.89 -21.50 18.37
CA VAL A 840 -10.95 -22.44 17.99
C VAL A 840 -12.09 -22.30 18.99
N PHE A 841 -13.22 -21.77 18.54
CA PHE A 841 -14.44 -21.65 19.35
C PHE A 841 -15.13 -23.02 19.39
N ASN A 842 -14.87 -23.78 20.45
CA ASN A 842 -15.48 -25.08 20.71
C ASN A 842 -16.78 -24.90 21.49
N ASN A 843 -17.89 -24.82 20.74
CA ASN A 843 -19.25 -24.65 21.26
C ASN A 843 -20.16 -25.81 20.83
N LEU A 844 -19.57 -26.95 20.44
CA LEU A 844 -20.22 -28.25 20.24
C LEU A 844 -21.22 -28.31 19.08
N GLY A 845 -21.08 -27.46 18.07
CA GLY A 845 -21.99 -27.49 16.91
C GLY A 845 -21.84 -26.33 15.94
N TYR A 846 -22.71 -26.30 14.93
CA TYR A 846 -22.81 -25.18 13.99
C TYR A 846 -23.70 -24.08 14.58
N ALA A 847 -23.15 -23.25 15.46
CA ALA A 847 -23.90 -22.22 16.18
C ALA A 847 -24.63 -21.20 15.28
N ILE A 848 -24.04 -20.86 14.12
CA ILE A 848 -24.70 -19.99 13.13
C ILE A 848 -25.96 -20.64 12.55
N GLU A 849 -25.90 -21.93 12.24
CA GLU A 849 -27.03 -22.67 11.71
C GLU A 849 -28.10 -22.85 12.79
N THR A 850 -27.72 -23.15 14.04
CA THR A 850 -28.68 -23.20 15.16
C THR A 850 -29.38 -21.85 15.38
N ALA A 851 -28.69 -20.72 15.14
CA ALA A 851 -29.32 -19.39 15.23
C ALA A 851 -30.31 -19.11 14.09
N ILE A 852 -30.09 -19.68 12.89
CA ILE A 852 -31.00 -19.57 11.74
C ILE A 852 -32.16 -20.56 11.87
N HIS A 853 -31.83 -21.84 12.06
CA HIS A 853 -32.74 -22.96 12.14
C HIS A 853 -32.07 -24.19 12.82
N ASP A 854 -32.53 -24.52 14.02
CA ASP A 854 -31.94 -25.61 14.80
C ASP A 854 -32.39 -27.02 14.35
N GLY A 855 -31.50 -28.00 14.52
CA GLY A 855 -31.78 -29.41 14.22
C GLY A 855 -30.59 -30.34 14.42
N PRO A 856 -30.80 -31.67 14.37
CA PRO A 856 -29.75 -32.66 14.69
C PRO A 856 -28.53 -32.61 13.77
N TYR A 857 -28.65 -32.06 12.56
CA TYR A 857 -27.55 -31.86 11.61
C TYR A 857 -26.55 -30.76 12.04
N ASN A 858 -26.91 -29.94 13.05
CA ASN A 858 -26.01 -28.94 13.62
C ASN A 858 -25.02 -29.50 14.63
N TYR A 859 -25.24 -30.74 15.09
CA TYR A 859 -24.50 -31.35 16.19
C TYR A 859 -23.69 -32.54 15.70
N TYR A 860 -22.50 -32.70 16.26
CA TYR A 860 -21.55 -33.73 15.84
C TYR A 860 -20.63 -34.15 16.99
N THR A 861 -19.91 -35.26 16.81
CA THR A 861 -18.95 -35.74 17.82
C THR A 861 -17.82 -34.74 18.02
N ASN A 862 -17.70 -34.24 19.25
CA ASN A 862 -16.64 -33.32 19.66
C ASN A 862 -15.25 -33.99 19.57
N TRP A 863 -14.23 -33.20 19.22
CA TRP A 863 -12.83 -33.61 19.26
C TRP A 863 -12.12 -32.95 20.45
N ASN A 864 -10.95 -33.49 20.83
CA ASN A 864 -10.00 -32.74 21.64
C ASN A 864 -9.06 -32.00 20.69
N TYR A 865 -9.41 -30.76 20.35
CA TYR A 865 -8.71 -29.98 19.33
C TYR A 865 -7.28 -29.62 19.76
N ALA A 866 -7.06 -29.28 21.03
CA ALA A 866 -5.72 -29.01 21.56
C ALA A 866 -4.81 -30.24 21.50
N SER A 867 -5.35 -31.44 21.79
CA SER A 867 -4.61 -32.71 21.65
C SER A 867 -4.36 -33.09 20.20
N PHE A 868 -5.30 -32.82 19.29
CA PHE A 868 -5.10 -33.00 17.85
C PHE A 868 -3.96 -32.10 17.35
N ALA A 869 -3.96 -30.81 17.71
CA ALA A 869 -2.89 -29.90 17.37
C ALA A 869 -1.52 -30.39 17.88
N ASN A 870 -1.46 -30.89 19.12
CA ASN A 870 -0.24 -31.44 19.68
C ASN A 870 0.26 -32.70 18.94
N SER A 871 -0.63 -33.55 18.44
CA SER A 871 -0.19 -34.77 17.73
C SER A 871 0.51 -34.45 16.42
N LEU A 872 0.15 -33.34 15.76
CA LEU A 872 0.81 -32.83 14.55
C LEU A 872 2.21 -32.24 14.79
N CYS A 873 2.56 -31.93 16.05
CA CYS A 873 3.86 -31.39 16.44
C CYS A 873 4.87 -32.50 16.87
N SER A 874 4.50 -33.78 16.68
CA SER A 874 5.33 -34.91 17.10
C SER A 874 6.62 -35.02 16.28
N PRO A 875 7.75 -35.47 16.88
CA PRO A 875 8.95 -35.81 16.14
C PRO A 875 8.67 -36.91 15.10
N PHE A 876 9.50 -36.98 14.06
CA PHE A 876 9.43 -38.10 13.12
C PHE A 876 9.67 -39.43 13.84
N HIS A 877 8.82 -40.40 13.52
CA HIS A 877 8.78 -41.71 14.14
C HIS A 877 9.02 -42.85 13.13
N ALA A 878 9.32 -42.50 11.87
CA ALA A 878 9.76 -43.40 10.81
C ALA A 878 11.24 -43.17 10.47
N VAL A 879 11.92 -44.20 9.96
CA VAL A 879 13.30 -44.08 9.44
C VAL A 879 13.27 -43.15 8.23
N TYR A 880 14.02 -42.05 8.27
CA TYR A 880 14.04 -41.05 7.21
C TYR A 880 15.41 -40.95 6.53
N ASN A 881 15.40 -40.98 5.19
CA ASN A 881 16.56 -40.76 4.32
C ASN A 881 16.18 -39.81 3.15
N ASN A 882 15.15 -38.98 3.36
CA ASN A 882 14.66 -38.07 2.32
C ASN A 882 15.49 -36.76 2.33
N PRO A 883 16.15 -36.42 1.20
CA PRO A 883 17.09 -35.30 1.09
C PRO A 883 16.41 -33.91 1.09
N TYR A 884 15.08 -33.86 1.01
CA TYR A 884 14.31 -32.62 1.00
C TYR A 884 13.73 -32.26 2.37
N PHE A 885 14.00 -33.04 3.42
CA PHE A 885 13.63 -32.68 4.79
C PHE A 885 14.70 -31.80 5.44
N ASP A 886 14.26 -30.78 6.18
CA ASP A 886 15.13 -30.01 7.05
C ASP A 886 15.65 -30.91 8.18
N HIS A 887 16.96 -31.18 8.21
CA HIS A 887 17.57 -32.04 9.22
C HIS A 887 17.67 -31.39 10.62
N ASN A 888 17.27 -30.12 10.79
CA ASN A 888 17.29 -29.42 12.09
C ASN A 888 16.13 -29.78 13.04
N ILE A 889 15.45 -30.90 12.79
CA ILE A 889 14.31 -31.39 13.60
C ILE A 889 14.67 -31.67 15.06
N ALA A 890 15.94 -31.91 15.38
CA ALA A 890 16.41 -32.04 16.76
C ALA A 890 16.03 -30.82 17.62
N GLU A 891 15.97 -29.61 17.02
CA GLU A 891 15.51 -28.40 17.71
C GLU A 891 14.02 -28.45 18.07
N ASN A 892 13.16 -29.06 17.25
CA ASN A 892 11.71 -29.12 17.47
C ASN A 892 11.34 -29.89 18.75
N CYS A 893 12.17 -30.84 19.17
CA CYS A 893 11.97 -31.58 20.43
C CYS A 893 12.27 -30.71 21.66
N SER A 894 13.25 -29.81 21.57
CA SER A 894 13.65 -28.91 22.67
C SER A 894 12.89 -27.58 22.67
N ASN A 895 12.42 -27.12 21.51
CA ASN A 895 11.71 -25.87 21.31
C ASN A 895 10.63 -26.05 20.22
N PRO A 896 9.44 -26.55 20.58
CA PRO A 896 8.40 -26.84 19.60
C PRO A 896 7.95 -25.56 18.88
N PRO A 897 7.66 -25.62 17.57
CA PRO A 897 7.21 -24.47 16.77
C PRO A 897 5.82 -23.95 17.18
N MET A 898 5.08 -24.72 17.98
CA MET A 898 3.78 -24.33 18.52
C MET A 898 3.64 -24.65 20.00
N PHE A 899 2.61 -24.07 20.62
CA PHE A 899 1.98 -24.66 21.79
C PHE A 899 0.46 -24.71 21.59
N SER A 900 -0.20 -25.67 22.24
CA SER A 900 -1.65 -25.70 22.33
C SER A 900 -2.13 -25.65 23.79
N ALA A 901 -3.35 -25.13 23.99
CA ALA A 901 -3.99 -25.09 25.29
C ALA A 901 -5.50 -25.27 25.14
N GLN A 902 -6.09 -26.04 26.05
CA GLN A 902 -7.54 -26.09 26.23
C GLN A 902 -7.92 -25.03 27.28
N ILE A 903 -8.75 -24.07 26.87
CA ILE A 903 -9.13 -22.91 27.65
C ILE A 903 -10.55 -23.16 28.17
N LYS A 904 -10.70 -23.31 29.49
CA LYS A 904 -12.00 -23.55 30.15
C LYS A 904 -12.41 -22.43 31.10
N THR A 905 -11.43 -21.64 31.53
CA THR A 905 -11.62 -20.53 32.45
C THR A 905 -10.96 -19.26 31.93
N THR A 906 -11.35 -18.11 32.50
CA THR A 906 -10.69 -16.84 32.17
C THR A 906 -9.21 -16.83 32.59
N ALA A 907 -8.82 -17.52 33.68
CA ALA A 907 -7.40 -17.66 34.03
C ALA A 907 -6.61 -18.42 32.97
N ASP A 908 -7.13 -19.53 32.44
CA ASP A 908 -6.48 -20.30 31.37
C ASP A 908 -6.19 -19.40 30.17
N LEU A 909 -7.17 -18.57 29.79
CA LEU A 909 -7.06 -17.63 28.68
C LEU A 909 -5.93 -16.62 28.96
N MET A 910 -5.92 -15.99 30.13
CA MET A 910 -4.89 -15.00 30.47
C MET A 910 -3.48 -15.60 30.51
N ILE A 911 -3.34 -16.84 30.97
CA ILE A 911 -2.06 -17.57 30.94
C ILE A 911 -1.62 -17.84 29.50
N ALA A 912 -2.53 -18.32 28.66
CA ALA A 912 -2.26 -18.63 27.26
C ALA A 912 -1.90 -17.38 26.45
N LEU A 913 -2.60 -16.27 26.64
CA LEU A 913 -2.31 -14.99 25.97
C LEU A 913 -0.95 -14.42 26.40
N LYS A 914 -0.66 -14.40 27.71
CA LYS A 914 0.67 -14.00 28.21
C LYS A 914 1.79 -14.87 27.65
N ARG A 915 1.54 -16.17 27.44
CA ARG A 915 2.50 -17.06 26.79
C ARG A 915 2.65 -16.72 25.30
N ALA A 916 1.56 -16.48 24.59
CA ALA A 916 1.60 -16.07 23.18
C ALA A 916 2.41 -14.78 22.98
N GLU A 917 2.33 -13.81 23.90
CA GLU A 917 3.14 -12.60 23.89
C GLU A 917 4.63 -12.86 24.17
N ARG A 918 4.93 -13.75 25.13
CA ARG A 918 6.32 -14.12 25.49
C ARG A 918 7.01 -14.97 24.42
N GLU A 919 6.24 -15.75 23.67
CA GLU A 919 6.71 -16.64 22.61
C GLU A 919 6.16 -16.20 21.22
N PRO A 920 6.51 -14.99 20.73
CA PRO A 920 5.87 -14.39 19.54
C PRO A 920 6.20 -15.12 18.22
N LYS A 921 7.22 -15.97 18.22
CA LYS A 921 7.63 -16.80 17.08
C LYS A 921 6.94 -18.16 17.03
N LYS A 922 6.13 -18.51 18.03
CA LYS A 922 5.39 -19.78 18.06
C LYS A 922 3.96 -19.59 17.61
N LEU A 923 3.42 -20.61 16.95
CA LEU A 923 1.99 -20.76 16.74
C LEU A 923 1.32 -21.02 18.11
N ALA A 924 0.28 -20.27 18.43
CA ALA A 924 -0.52 -20.47 19.63
C ALA A 924 -1.88 -21.04 19.24
N PHE A 925 -2.15 -22.30 19.60
CA PHE A 925 -3.42 -22.97 19.29
C PHE A 925 -4.31 -23.06 20.54
N LEU A 926 -5.38 -22.28 20.57
CA LEU A 926 -6.22 -22.08 21.75
C LEU A 926 -7.61 -22.67 21.49
N GLU A 927 -7.90 -23.82 22.09
CA GLU A 927 -9.23 -24.42 22.08
C GLU A 927 -10.07 -23.75 23.17
N CYS A 928 -10.96 -22.84 22.79
CA CYS A 928 -11.85 -22.13 23.68
C CYS A 928 -13.13 -22.92 23.90
N CYS A 929 -13.26 -23.60 25.05
CA CYS A 929 -14.47 -24.34 25.42
C CYS A 929 -15.52 -23.37 25.98
N ILE A 930 -16.56 -23.09 25.20
CA ILE A 930 -17.59 -22.09 25.51
C ILE A 930 -18.96 -22.78 25.57
N ASP A 931 -19.87 -22.25 26.37
CA ASP A 931 -21.26 -22.72 26.40
C ASP A 931 -21.93 -22.52 25.01
N PRO A 932 -22.61 -23.52 24.44
CA PRO A 932 -23.28 -23.39 23.13
C PRO A 932 -24.29 -22.24 23.04
N SER A 933 -24.87 -21.83 24.17
CA SER A 933 -25.81 -20.72 24.23
C SER A 933 -25.15 -19.34 24.31
N ASP A 934 -23.83 -19.25 24.59
CA ASP A 934 -23.08 -17.99 24.69
C ASP A 934 -22.61 -17.50 23.31
N ILE A 935 -23.59 -17.10 22.50
CA ILE A 935 -23.42 -16.52 21.16
C ILE A 935 -23.64 -15.00 21.15
N SER A 936 -23.06 -14.31 20.16
CA SER A 936 -23.21 -12.86 20.02
C SER A 936 -24.66 -12.40 19.80
N SER A 937 -25.00 -11.21 20.28
CA SER A 937 -26.33 -10.61 20.06
C SER A 937 -26.60 -10.29 18.59
N SER A 938 -25.55 -9.97 17.83
CA SER A 938 -25.63 -9.77 16.38
C SER A 938 -25.90 -11.08 15.65
N LEU A 939 -25.31 -12.21 16.05
CA LEU A 939 -25.66 -13.51 15.46
C LEU A 939 -27.11 -13.87 15.73
N ARG A 940 -27.64 -13.63 16.94
CA ARG A 940 -29.07 -13.88 17.23
C ARG A 940 -29.99 -13.08 16.30
N ARG A 941 -29.72 -11.78 16.11
CA ARG A 941 -30.50 -10.92 15.22
C ARG A 941 -30.37 -11.34 13.75
N PHE A 942 -29.17 -11.72 13.34
CA PHE A 942 -28.90 -12.28 12.02
C PHE A 942 -29.72 -13.55 11.78
N GLY A 943 -29.65 -14.52 12.70
CA GLY A 943 -30.35 -15.79 12.61
C GLY A 943 -31.87 -15.62 12.49
N LEU A 944 -32.45 -14.74 13.31
CA LEU A 944 -33.87 -14.38 13.22
C LEU A 944 -34.23 -13.76 11.86
N ALA A 945 -33.41 -12.83 11.36
CA ALA A 945 -33.67 -12.16 10.08
C ALA A 945 -33.59 -13.13 8.90
N VAL A 946 -32.56 -13.97 8.85
CA VAL A 946 -32.34 -14.94 7.78
C VAL A 946 -33.37 -16.07 7.85
N GLY A 947 -33.61 -16.65 9.03
CA GLY A 947 -34.56 -17.74 9.23
C GLY A 947 -36.02 -17.36 8.93
N ALA A 948 -36.41 -16.12 9.22
CA ALA A 948 -37.75 -15.60 8.91
C ALA A 948 -37.90 -15.03 7.47
N GLY A 949 -36.87 -15.15 6.62
CA GLY A 949 -36.88 -14.58 5.27
C GLY A 949 -37.06 -13.06 5.24
N GLY A 950 -36.48 -12.35 6.22
CA GLY A 950 -36.48 -10.89 6.32
C GLY A 950 -37.71 -10.24 6.98
N LYS A 951 -38.81 -11.01 7.20
CA LYS A 951 -40.11 -10.45 7.64
C LYS A 951 -40.20 -10.02 9.11
N GLU A 952 -39.35 -10.56 9.97
CA GLU A 952 -39.37 -10.28 11.43
C GLU A 952 -38.15 -9.46 11.91
N GLY A 953 -37.15 -9.21 11.05
CA GLY A 953 -35.85 -8.67 11.45
C GLY A 953 -35.85 -7.18 11.86
N GLU A 954 -36.77 -6.34 11.36
CA GLU A 954 -36.87 -4.94 11.80
C GLU A 954 -37.48 -4.78 13.21
N ASN A 955 -38.28 -5.76 13.65
CA ASN A 955 -38.84 -5.78 15.01
C ASN A 955 -37.82 -6.22 16.07
N GLY A 956 -36.66 -6.77 15.68
CA GLY A 956 -35.62 -7.26 16.59
C GLY A 956 -34.95 -6.20 17.48
N TYR A 957 -35.33 -4.93 17.34
CA TYR A 957 -34.90 -3.84 18.22
C TYR A 957 -35.90 -3.52 19.36
N THR A 958 -37.03 -4.23 19.47
CA THR A 958 -37.93 -4.12 20.62
C THR A 958 -37.42 -5.01 21.76
N ASP A 959 -37.04 -4.37 22.86
CA ASP A 959 -36.59 -4.98 24.11
C ASP A 959 -37.52 -6.12 24.58
N ASN A 960 -36.97 -7.34 24.70
CA ASN A 960 -37.41 -8.32 25.70
C ASN A 960 -36.35 -8.36 26.81
N ASN A 961 -36.27 -7.27 27.58
CA ASN A 961 -35.89 -7.31 28.98
C ASN A 961 -37.17 -7.07 29.79
N SER A 962 -37.94 -8.14 29.96
CA SER A 962 -38.96 -8.28 31.00
C SER A 962 -38.74 -9.61 31.69
#